data_AF-A0AAD4GQA4-F1
#
_entry.id   AF-A0AAD4GQA4-F1
#
_cell.length_a   1.000
_cell.length_b   1.000
_cell.length_c   1.000
_cell.angle_alpha   90.00
_cell.angle_beta   90.00
_cell.angle_gamma   90.00
#
_symmetry.space_group_name_H-M   'P 1'
#
loop_
_entity.id
_entity.type
_entity.pdbx_description
1 polymer ?
#
loop_
_entity_poly.entity_id
_entity_poly.type
_entity_poly.pdbx_seq_one_letter_code
_entity_poly.pdbx_strand_id
1 'polypeptide(L)'
;MDDNPRQLAYQAHKSLQENAWLNGLHIPEDEMEHMRNVQNTYIAQLDSYPDMKYKPRIHLIWDYDRIWGMFDFGSSRGVFLIDPGLKRIDYDDDDGQLLPFTWRGVNKASPENPYGYEAEAKGEICINALEKTLQGFFGFMAGNGSAGSDAKCAFHAKRHFGPQIVPNSLENIVKEWNDFCPDFRKETVRQNQPDSALADDLEIDNQVVIRKPLHAALDDIQSTGAFITGGSQQNAVNPDLHISNVGNIRLPILVEEAKAIVKSCRLSPYGKGTETLVNKSAAPGLGLGEKSAEVKAEFYKLLVYEKDAFFLPHQDSEKADGMFGTLVISLPSKHEGGTVVASHRDKKREFATAPNSEFGYTWAAWYADVSHEVKPVTSGYRIVLVYNLIHRPSAALLPFRSNKSESLTNLLKSWAVGAKRPGQYLDGWHKSDFCEACPPALIYVLEHQYTEAQLSFARLKGVDRQRLAELQNACQKADFVILLANIEKNVTGGVDESKRGDYGGYYGGYDDSPSVNSDGVHSIQDIIECSLELSHVVNSQDQVVGTHVPFVEKMLVPADVLNRSPDEEEFGGYTGNEGATTTHFYKRTGILILPKEFDVLFQVQKLRDDDYELEQALEQGHRVIRENPNDTTTKEQLARICGVALESTDFTDSVMEIAFELDNLPLLCRSMGKFEGHFSIAQSSQIAKIIFNHGLKAIRSALDTYFSGGSRWTRLSFSDQITSISRLAAEYQSICERQNQKSSAEVTQWSNGKLDTILLTELKGLESEGPILAKALTESPAPGFLQKSVIFLEANMLQKPLILSFIVSVHELSKTGNIRKGEVGEAIDWLFPAVIKNFKVESTTSLDHRDRYFYGSFHAHPPTSRVSPDWVVKLVKLADATNTDSTGIMDKLVEYAGNVNQGDAGSSFHEFLFPIASGISSHIATTKRPVSPAEQEFFMGFLDAYITGYIKIAPPPPRDWKERTNISCTCDDCDSLRRFINDIDATSKDFAMAERRRKHLDQQIDKFYFVTTTVKSGTPHKLRVQKTRAQEVSNYLGWIKRAQAGQAQLDRLSQQGPLQDILAENYNSIVNHRNLKVPQNLPPSLLSLTQENLSKGRSTVPQKRGYRG
;
A
#
# COMPACT_ATOMS: atom_id res chain seq x y z
N MET A 1 -11.62 28.38 -34.24
CA MET A 1 -10.79 29.08 -35.24
C MET A 1 -9.67 28.10 -35.55
N ASP A 2 -9.69 27.49 -36.73
CA ASP A 2 -8.64 26.54 -37.10
C ASP A 2 -7.38 27.33 -37.45
N ASP A 3 -6.45 27.39 -36.51
CA ASP A 3 -5.14 28.02 -36.76
C ASP A 3 -4.44 27.29 -37.90
N ASN A 4 -3.94 28.06 -38.87
CA ASN A 4 -3.25 27.53 -40.03
C ASN A 4 -1.98 26.77 -39.57
N PRO A 5 -1.78 25.49 -39.92
CA PRO A 5 -0.60 24.71 -39.50
C PRO A 5 0.75 25.36 -39.84
N ARG A 6 0.80 26.17 -40.91
CA ARG A 6 2.00 26.94 -41.28
C ARG A 6 2.27 28.09 -40.30
N GLN A 7 1.21 28.70 -39.77
CA GLN A 7 1.30 29.78 -38.80
C GLN A 7 1.73 29.26 -37.41
N LEU A 8 1.20 28.10 -36.99
CA LEU A 8 1.63 27.44 -35.75
C LEU A 8 3.11 27.02 -35.82
N ALA A 9 3.55 26.44 -36.94
CA ALA A 9 4.95 26.09 -37.15
C ALA A 9 5.87 27.32 -37.15
N TYR A 10 5.41 28.44 -37.72
CA TYR A 10 6.14 29.71 -37.66
C TYR A 10 6.26 30.23 -36.22
N GLN A 11 5.19 30.16 -35.42
CA GLN A 11 5.20 30.56 -34.01
C GLN A 11 6.15 29.69 -33.18
N ALA A 12 6.13 28.36 -33.38
CA ALA A 12 7.06 27.46 -32.71
C ALA A 12 8.52 27.80 -33.05
N HIS A 13 8.84 28.01 -34.33
CA HIS A 13 10.18 28.39 -34.73
C HIS A 13 10.59 29.76 -34.17
N LYS A 14 9.65 30.72 -34.12
CA LYS A 14 9.88 32.03 -33.50
C LYS A 14 10.22 31.90 -32.01
N SER A 15 9.47 31.10 -31.25
CA SER A 15 9.74 30.86 -29.81
C SER A 15 11.10 30.20 -29.54
N LEU A 16 11.63 29.41 -30.50
CA LEU A 16 12.98 28.87 -30.40
C LEU A 16 14.05 29.94 -30.60
N GLN A 17 13.88 30.80 -31.60
CA GLN A 17 14.82 31.89 -31.92
C GLN A 17 14.85 32.95 -30.81
N GLU A 18 13.71 33.20 -30.18
CA GLU A 18 13.55 34.21 -29.10
C GLU A 18 13.83 33.63 -27.70
N ASN A 19 14.22 32.35 -27.58
CA ASN A 19 14.50 31.73 -26.28
C ASN A 19 15.74 32.37 -25.61
N ALA A 20 15.50 33.21 -24.61
CA ALA A 20 16.54 33.95 -23.91
C ALA A 20 17.55 33.05 -23.17
N TRP A 21 17.10 31.92 -22.62
CA TRP A 21 17.98 30.98 -21.92
C TRP A 21 18.92 30.27 -22.89
N LEU A 22 18.38 29.66 -23.96
CA LEU A 22 19.20 28.98 -24.98
C LEU A 22 20.22 29.92 -25.62
N ASN A 23 19.81 31.16 -25.93
CA ASN A 23 20.69 32.16 -26.52
C ASN A 23 21.70 32.74 -25.51
N GLY A 24 21.43 32.58 -24.20
CA GLY A 24 22.34 32.97 -23.12
C GLY A 24 23.40 31.93 -22.78
N LEU A 25 23.31 30.71 -23.32
CA LEU A 25 24.30 29.65 -23.08
C LEU A 25 25.63 29.98 -23.77
N HIS A 26 26.72 29.97 -22.99
CA HIS A 26 28.08 30.15 -23.49
C HIS A 26 28.67 28.83 -23.98
N ILE A 27 28.09 28.25 -25.04
CA ILE A 27 28.52 26.98 -25.66
C ILE A 27 28.95 27.18 -27.13
N PRO A 28 29.79 26.28 -27.69
CA PRO A 28 30.14 26.27 -29.11
C PRO A 28 28.91 26.27 -30.06
N GLU A 29 29.03 26.89 -31.24
CA GLU A 29 27.90 27.04 -32.18
C GLU A 29 27.38 25.69 -32.71
N ASP A 30 28.27 24.70 -32.84
CA ASP A 30 27.91 23.32 -33.20
C ASP A 30 27.09 22.65 -32.10
N GLU A 31 27.47 22.80 -30.82
CA GLU A 31 26.64 22.37 -29.68
C GLU A 31 25.28 23.08 -29.66
N MET A 32 25.28 24.39 -29.92
CA MET A 32 24.05 25.18 -29.97
C MET A 32 23.13 24.73 -31.11
N GLU A 33 23.68 24.31 -32.25
CA GLU A 33 22.91 23.73 -33.35
C GLU A 33 22.25 22.40 -32.92
N HIS A 34 22.96 21.53 -32.20
CA HIS A 34 22.40 20.30 -31.64
C HIS A 34 21.29 20.58 -30.61
N MET A 35 21.50 21.54 -29.70
CA MET A 35 20.50 21.99 -28.72
C MET A 35 19.22 22.51 -29.40
N ARG A 36 19.37 23.37 -30.41
CA ARG A 36 18.24 23.89 -31.20
C ARG A 36 17.52 22.78 -31.98
N ASN A 37 18.25 21.76 -32.43
CA ASN A 37 17.71 20.63 -33.17
C ASN A 37 16.85 19.68 -32.34
N VAL A 38 16.92 19.74 -31.00
CA VAL A 38 16.03 18.97 -30.10
C VAL A 38 14.57 19.34 -30.31
N GLN A 39 14.27 20.61 -30.56
CA GLN A 39 12.92 21.05 -30.92
C GLN A 39 12.58 20.61 -32.35
N ASN A 40 11.89 19.46 -32.44
CA ASN A 40 11.58 18.84 -33.72
C ASN A 40 10.40 17.87 -33.64
N THR A 41 10.04 17.32 -34.80
CA THR A 41 9.15 16.16 -34.91
C THR A 41 9.97 14.88 -34.97
N TYR A 42 9.58 13.91 -34.15
CA TYR A 42 10.15 12.57 -34.08
C TYR A 42 9.08 11.55 -34.45
N ILE A 43 9.47 10.56 -35.25
CA ILE A 43 8.63 9.39 -35.54
C ILE A 43 8.96 8.34 -34.49
N ALA A 44 8.00 8.04 -33.63
CA ALA A 44 8.12 7.04 -32.57
C ALA A 44 7.62 5.67 -33.06
N GLN A 45 8.23 4.63 -32.51
CA GLN A 45 7.83 3.23 -32.62
C GLN A 45 7.65 2.71 -31.20
N LEU A 46 6.49 2.09 -30.94
CA LEU A 46 6.19 1.50 -29.63
C LEU A 46 6.70 0.06 -29.62
N ASP A 47 7.42 -0.32 -28.57
CA ASP A 47 8.10 -1.63 -28.52
C ASP A 47 7.12 -2.81 -28.54
N SER A 48 5.93 -2.63 -27.95
CA SER A 48 4.90 -3.67 -27.93
C SER A 48 4.17 -3.84 -29.27
N TYR A 49 4.33 -2.89 -30.22
CA TYR A 49 3.63 -2.89 -31.51
C TYR A 49 4.51 -2.33 -32.64
N PRO A 50 5.52 -3.09 -33.10
CA PRO A 50 6.46 -2.63 -34.12
C PRO A 50 5.84 -2.42 -35.51
N ASP A 51 4.72 -3.09 -35.83
CA ASP A 51 4.09 -3.12 -37.16
C ASP A 51 2.81 -2.26 -37.29
N MET A 52 2.73 -1.13 -36.58
CA MET A 52 1.57 -0.24 -36.71
C MET A 52 1.50 0.41 -38.10
N LYS A 53 0.33 0.38 -38.75
CA LYS A 53 0.06 1.14 -39.99
C LYS A 53 0.10 2.66 -39.78
N TYR A 54 -0.19 3.09 -38.56
CA TYR A 54 -0.04 4.48 -38.12
C TYR A 54 1.38 4.68 -37.62
N LYS A 55 1.98 5.85 -37.87
CA LYS A 55 3.31 6.21 -37.38
C LYS A 55 3.16 7.18 -36.20
N PRO A 56 3.32 6.70 -34.94
CA PRO A 56 3.31 7.56 -33.77
C PRO A 56 4.26 8.75 -33.91
N ARG A 57 3.85 9.91 -33.38
CA ARG A 57 4.66 11.13 -33.44
C ARG A 57 4.85 11.72 -32.06
N ILE A 58 6.07 12.21 -31.84
CA ILE A 58 6.44 13.03 -30.69
C ILE A 58 6.94 14.36 -31.22
N HIS A 59 6.46 15.46 -30.65
CA HIS A 59 6.89 16.81 -31.00
C HIS A 59 7.49 17.46 -29.76
N LEU A 60 8.70 18.01 -29.85
CA LEU A 60 9.35 18.72 -28.74
C LEU A 60 9.43 20.21 -29.07
N ILE A 61 9.20 21.08 -28.08
CA ILE A 61 9.32 22.54 -28.18
C ILE A 61 9.98 23.10 -26.91
N TRP A 62 10.89 24.05 -27.07
CA TRP A 62 11.58 24.69 -25.96
C TRP A 62 10.71 25.76 -25.29
N ASP A 63 10.81 25.86 -23.97
CA ASP A 63 10.22 26.91 -23.15
C ASP A 63 11.23 27.34 -22.08
N TYR A 64 12.02 28.37 -22.40
CA TYR A 64 13.16 28.80 -21.59
C TYR A 64 14.17 27.64 -21.39
N ASP A 65 14.33 27.12 -20.18
CA ASP A 65 15.22 26.00 -19.80
C ASP A 65 14.52 24.63 -19.69
N ARG A 66 13.22 24.57 -20.01
CA ARG A 66 12.42 23.33 -20.02
C ARG A 66 11.90 23.00 -21.42
N ILE A 67 11.44 21.76 -21.60
CA ILE A 67 10.96 21.26 -22.90
C ILE A 67 9.54 20.72 -22.75
N TRP A 68 8.64 21.20 -23.59
CA TRP A 68 7.31 20.63 -23.74
C TRP A 68 7.29 19.59 -24.86
N GLY A 69 6.56 18.52 -24.62
CA GLY A 69 6.33 17.44 -25.55
C GLY A 69 4.86 17.29 -25.90
N MET A 70 4.57 16.92 -27.15
CA MET A 70 3.25 16.42 -27.57
C MET A 70 3.42 15.00 -28.10
N PHE A 71 2.45 14.13 -27.82
CA PHE A 71 2.44 12.78 -28.37
C PHE A 71 1.08 12.40 -28.96
N ASP A 72 1.12 11.62 -30.03
CA ASP A 72 -0.04 10.92 -30.58
C ASP A 72 0.35 9.47 -30.90
N PHE A 73 -0.15 8.54 -30.07
CA PHE A 73 0.13 7.11 -30.16
C PHE A 73 -1.06 6.32 -30.75
N GLY A 74 -1.98 7.01 -31.42
CA GLY A 74 -3.16 6.40 -32.03
C GLY A 74 -4.35 6.37 -31.08
N SER A 75 -4.29 5.56 -30.02
CA SER A 75 -5.39 5.41 -29.03
C SER A 75 -5.46 6.58 -28.05
N SER A 76 -4.30 7.04 -27.59
CA SER A 76 -4.18 8.19 -26.70
C SER A 76 -3.39 9.31 -27.37
N ARG A 77 -3.73 10.55 -27.04
CA ARG A 77 -2.94 11.74 -27.38
C ARG A 77 -2.82 12.64 -26.16
N GLY A 78 -1.75 13.42 -26.10
CA GLY A 78 -1.53 14.31 -24.97
C GLY A 78 -0.28 15.15 -25.08
N VAL A 79 0.07 15.74 -23.95
CA VAL A 79 1.22 16.62 -23.76
C VAL A 79 2.04 16.16 -22.55
N PHE A 80 3.33 16.41 -22.57
CA PHE A 80 4.23 16.13 -21.46
C PHE A 80 5.21 17.27 -21.22
N LEU A 81 5.73 17.36 -20.01
CA LEU A 81 6.65 18.39 -19.58
C LEU A 81 7.93 17.76 -19.03
N ILE A 82 9.06 18.16 -19.61
CA ILE A 82 10.41 17.83 -19.15
C ILE A 82 10.96 19.07 -18.45
N ASP A 83 11.08 19.02 -17.12
CA ASP A 83 11.52 20.16 -16.31
C ASP A 83 12.46 19.68 -15.18
N PRO A 84 13.76 20.02 -15.22
CA PRO A 84 14.43 20.84 -16.23
C PRO A 84 14.65 20.08 -17.56
N GLY A 85 14.79 20.84 -18.65
CA GLY A 85 15.13 20.30 -19.97
C GLY A 85 16.60 19.91 -20.12
N LEU A 86 17.03 19.66 -21.37
CA LEU A 86 18.43 19.31 -21.68
C LEU A 86 19.36 20.48 -21.33
N LYS A 87 20.35 20.28 -20.45
CA LYS A 87 21.23 21.39 -19.99
C LYS A 87 22.56 21.49 -20.72
N ARG A 88 23.10 20.35 -21.19
CA ARG A 88 24.38 20.26 -21.92
C ARG A 88 24.38 19.02 -22.80
N ILE A 89 25.27 18.99 -23.77
CA ILE A 89 25.54 17.79 -24.58
C ILE A 89 26.82 17.17 -24.03
N ASP A 90 26.74 15.90 -23.63
CA ASP A 90 27.92 15.12 -23.25
C ASP A 90 28.42 14.38 -24.49
N TYR A 91 29.64 14.68 -24.94
CA TYR A 91 30.22 14.08 -26.14
C TYR A 91 30.83 12.71 -25.86
N ASP A 92 31.04 12.35 -24.59
CA ASP A 92 31.59 11.07 -24.17
C ASP A 92 30.49 10.01 -23.89
N ASP A 93 29.21 10.41 -23.96
CA ASP A 93 28.05 9.56 -23.69
C ASP A 93 27.25 9.29 -24.98
N ASP A 94 27.47 8.11 -25.57
CA ASP A 94 26.77 7.65 -26.77
C ASP A 94 25.27 7.42 -26.54
N ASP A 95 24.82 7.30 -25.28
CA ASP A 95 23.45 6.88 -24.95
C ASP A 95 22.46 8.06 -24.77
N GLY A 96 22.96 9.31 -24.67
CA GLY A 96 22.17 10.54 -24.50
C GLY A 96 21.77 10.85 -23.05
N GLN A 97 21.09 11.99 -22.82
CA GLN A 97 20.71 12.40 -21.45
C GLN A 97 19.32 11.88 -21.06
N LEU A 98 19.24 11.07 -19.99
CA LEU A 98 17.98 10.62 -19.39
C LEU A 98 17.33 11.73 -18.57
N LEU A 99 16.07 12.04 -18.87
CA LEU A 99 15.29 13.11 -18.25
C LEU A 99 13.91 12.60 -17.82
N PRO A 100 13.46 12.85 -16.58
CA PRO A 100 12.11 12.52 -16.16
C PRO A 100 11.10 13.51 -16.76
N PHE A 101 9.87 13.07 -16.97
CA PHE A 101 8.77 13.92 -17.41
C PHE A 101 7.44 13.54 -16.77
N THR A 102 6.53 14.51 -16.72
CA THR A 102 5.11 14.31 -16.36
C THR A 102 4.24 14.50 -17.59
N TRP A 103 3.16 13.73 -17.73
CA TRP A 103 2.28 13.80 -18.91
C TRP A 103 0.79 13.89 -18.55
N ARG A 104 0.02 14.52 -19.44
CA ARG A 104 -1.44 14.61 -19.40
C ARG A 104 -2.00 14.33 -20.79
N GLY A 105 -3.18 13.74 -20.89
CA GLY A 105 -3.75 13.40 -22.19
C GLY A 105 -5.18 12.88 -22.13
N VAL A 106 -5.68 12.35 -23.23
CA VAL A 106 -7.03 11.79 -23.34
C VAL A 106 -7.01 10.54 -24.21
N ASN A 107 -7.98 9.67 -23.98
CA ASN A 107 -8.31 8.63 -24.94
C ASN A 107 -9.10 9.27 -26.09
N LYS A 108 -8.71 9.02 -27.34
CA LYS A 108 -9.43 9.59 -28.48
C LYS A 108 -10.88 9.10 -28.60
N ALA A 109 -11.18 7.92 -28.05
CA ALA A 109 -12.53 7.37 -28.01
C ALA A 109 -13.41 7.99 -26.90
N SER A 110 -12.80 8.58 -25.87
CA SER A 110 -13.48 9.23 -24.74
C SER A 110 -12.77 10.52 -24.32
N PRO A 111 -12.84 11.59 -25.14
CA PRO A 111 -12.15 12.85 -24.87
C PRO A 111 -12.60 13.57 -23.60
N GLU A 112 -13.81 13.25 -23.11
CA GLU A 112 -14.41 13.81 -21.90
C GLU A 112 -13.73 13.39 -20.60
N ASN A 113 -12.90 12.33 -20.64
CA ASN A 113 -12.22 11.77 -19.47
C ASN A 113 -10.70 11.85 -19.65
N PRO A 114 -10.08 12.98 -19.29
CA PRO A 114 -8.63 13.16 -19.38
C PRO A 114 -7.86 12.39 -18.31
N TYR A 115 -6.65 12.00 -18.68
CA TYR A 115 -5.61 11.39 -17.86
C TYR A 115 -4.62 12.47 -17.41
N GLY A 116 -4.22 12.48 -16.14
CA GLY A 116 -3.25 13.48 -15.67
C GLY A 116 -2.99 13.54 -14.17
N TYR A 117 -3.24 12.46 -13.43
CA TYR A 117 -2.88 12.39 -12.01
C TYR A 117 -1.36 12.42 -11.87
N GLU A 118 -0.79 13.51 -11.36
CA GLU A 118 0.67 13.75 -11.28
C GLU A 118 1.44 12.69 -10.49
N ALA A 119 0.77 11.95 -9.60
CA ALA A 119 1.36 10.83 -8.88
C ALA A 119 1.67 9.62 -9.78
N GLU A 120 0.89 9.41 -10.84
CA GLU A 120 0.88 8.18 -11.65
C GLU A 120 1.33 8.42 -13.10
N ALA A 121 0.98 9.56 -13.70
CA ALA A 121 1.28 9.90 -15.09
C ALA A 121 2.70 10.47 -15.28
N LYS A 122 3.71 9.67 -14.89
CA LYS A 122 5.15 9.99 -15.02
C LYS A 122 5.80 9.12 -16.10
N GLY A 123 6.92 9.57 -16.63
CA GLY A 123 7.73 8.82 -17.59
C GLY A 123 9.18 9.27 -17.59
N GLU A 124 9.99 8.59 -18.37
CA GLU A 124 11.40 8.92 -18.58
C GLU A 124 11.69 8.95 -20.08
N ILE A 125 12.49 9.93 -20.50
CA ILE A 125 12.92 10.09 -21.88
C ILE A 125 14.42 10.37 -21.90
N CYS A 126 15.16 9.55 -22.62
CA CYS A 126 16.53 9.83 -23.00
C CYS A 126 16.55 10.60 -24.32
N ILE A 127 17.17 11.78 -24.32
CA ILE A 127 17.36 12.62 -25.50
C ILE A 127 18.82 12.56 -25.92
N ASN A 128 19.07 11.97 -27.10
CA ASN A 128 20.37 12.05 -27.74
C ASN A 128 20.33 13.13 -28.84
N ALA A 129 20.89 14.31 -28.53
CA ALA A 129 20.90 15.46 -29.44
C ALA A 129 21.88 15.28 -30.64
N LEU A 130 22.88 14.42 -30.50
CA LEU A 130 23.87 14.11 -31.54
C LEU A 130 23.25 13.17 -32.59
N GLU A 131 22.72 12.03 -32.14
CA GLU A 131 22.09 10.99 -32.97
C GLU A 131 20.65 11.35 -33.39
N LYS A 132 20.08 12.41 -32.80
CA LYS A 132 18.71 12.88 -33.07
C LYS A 132 17.67 11.79 -32.82
N THR A 133 17.87 11.05 -31.74
CA THR A 133 17.02 9.95 -31.29
C THR A 133 16.43 10.26 -29.91
N LEU A 134 15.27 9.68 -29.65
CA LEU A 134 14.63 9.66 -28.34
C LEU A 134 14.35 8.20 -27.99
N GLN A 135 14.52 7.83 -26.72
CA GLN A 135 14.09 6.54 -26.21
C GLN A 135 13.54 6.72 -24.81
N GLY A 136 12.53 5.95 -24.41
CA GLY A 136 11.93 6.15 -23.11
C GLY A 136 10.66 5.36 -22.90
N PHE A 137 9.92 5.68 -21.85
CA PHE A 137 8.62 5.09 -21.60
C PHE A 137 7.63 6.08 -20.98
N PHE A 138 6.35 5.87 -21.28
CA PHE A 138 5.23 6.49 -20.57
C PHE A 138 4.72 5.52 -19.50
N GLY A 139 4.76 5.94 -18.24
CA GLY A 139 4.07 5.23 -17.14
C GLY A 139 2.56 5.47 -17.19
N PHE A 140 1.80 4.58 -16.55
CA PHE A 140 0.33 4.57 -16.61
C PHE A 140 -0.24 4.39 -18.02
N MET A 141 0.56 3.80 -18.92
CA MET A 141 0.20 3.59 -20.32
C MET A 141 0.54 2.15 -20.72
N ALA A 142 -0.46 1.40 -21.15
CA ALA A 142 -0.28 0.06 -21.68
C ALA A 142 0.53 0.10 -22.99
N GLY A 143 1.21 -1.01 -23.31
CA GLY A 143 2.07 -1.12 -24.49
C GLY A 143 1.38 -0.81 -25.84
N ASN A 144 0.05 -0.84 -25.89
CA ASN A 144 -0.75 -0.43 -27.05
C ASN A 144 -1.04 1.08 -27.14
N GLY A 145 -0.43 1.89 -26.27
CA GLY A 145 -0.65 3.34 -26.18
C GLY A 145 -1.96 3.74 -25.50
N SER A 146 -2.68 2.83 -24.85
CA SER A 146 -3.89 3.13 -24.05
C SER A 146 -3.51 3.43 -22.60
N ALA A 147 -3.95 4.56 -22.06
CA ALA A 147 -3.77 4.84 -20.63
C ALA A 147 -4.72 4.01 -19.75
N GLY A 148 -4.30 3.62 -18.54
CA GLY A 148 -5.17 3.00 -17.54
C GLY A 148 -4.78 1.61 -16.98
N SER A 149 -3.49 1.33 -16.79
CA SER A 149 -3.01 0.16 -16.02
C SER A 149 -1.60 0.43 -15.47
N ASP A 150 -1.11 -0.36 -14.50
CA ASP A 150 0.27 -0.31 -13.94
C ASP A 150 1.38 -0.70 -14.95
N ALA A 151 1.13 -0.52 -16.25
CA ALA A 151 2.03 -0.87 -17.34
C ALA A 151 2.88 0.33 -17.79
N LYS A 152 4.03 0.01 -18.39
CA LYS A 152 4.93 0.97 -19.05
C LYS A 152 4.81 0.82 -20.57
N CYS A 153 4.65 1.92 -21.30
CA CYS A 153 4.67 1.96 -22.75
C CYS A 153 6.03 2.48 -23.22
N ALA A 154 6.95 1.57 -23.55
CA ALA A 154 8.27 1.90 -24.06
C ALA A 154 8.23 2.31 -25.55
N PHE A 155 9.07 3.28 -25.91
CA PHE A 155 9.16 3.80 -27.26
C PHE A 155 10.61 4.12 -27.66
N HIS A 156 10.85 4.03 -28.96
CA HIS A 156 12.05 4.53 -29.61
C HIS A 156 11.63 5.46 -30.75
N ALA A 157 12.21 6.65 -30.84
CA ALA A 157 11.88 7.64 -31.85
C ALA A 157 13.11 8.17 -32.56
N LYS A 158 12.97 8.42 -33.86
CA LYS A 158 14.00 9.07 -34.69
C LYS A 158 13.44 10.35 -35.29
N ARG A 159 14.29 11.37 -35.38
CA ARG A 159 13.90 12.65 -35.98
C ARG A 159 13.33 12.44 -37.39
N HIS A 160 12.20 13.08 -37.67
CA HIS A 160 11.61 13.06 -39.00
C HIS A 160 12.54 13.77 -40.00
N PHE A 161 12.72 13.16 -41.18
CA PHE A 161 13.53 13.75 -42.25
C PHE A 161 12.71 14.84 -42.96
N GLY A 162 13.07 16.11 -42.76
CA GLY A 162 12.35 17.25 -43.31
C GLY A 162 12.68 18.57 -42.60
N PRO A 163 11.95 19.66 -42.89
CA PRO A 163 12.11 20.93 -42.20
C PRO A 163 11.77 20.79 -40.70
N GLN A 164 12.43 21.58 -39.84
CA GLN A 164 12.12 21.65 -38.40
C GLN A 164 10.70 22.20 -38.19
N ILE A 165 9.70 21.33 -38.23
CA ILE A 165 8.29 21.70 -38.10
C ILE A 165 7.77 21.08 -36.82
N VAL A 166 7.35 21.93 -35.88
CA VAL A 166 6.49 21.56 -34.76
C VAL A 166 5.11 22.14 -35.08
N PRO A 167 4.06 21.33 -35.26
CA PRO A 167 2.78 21.78 -35.81
C PRO A 167 1.88 22.47 -34.77
N ASN A 168 2.45 23.03 -33.70
CA ASN A 168 1.71 23.69 -32.63
C ASN A 168 2.57 24.79 -31.99
N SER A 169 1.93 25.81 -31.41
CA SER A 169 2.64 26.88 -30.69
C SER A 169 2.85 26.51 -29.23
N LEU A 170 3.84 27.16 -28.60
CA LEU A 170 4.13 26.98 -27.18
C LEU A 170 2.92 27.33 -26.30
N GLU A 171 2.22 28.41 -26.63
CA GLU A 171 1.01 28.85 -25.92
C GLU A 171 -0.12 27.81 -26.00
N ASN A 172 -0.29 27.20 -27.17
CA ASN A 172 -1.35 26.20 -27.37
C ASN A 172 -1.04 24.90 -26.63
N ILE A 173 0.23 24.49 -26.54
CA ILE A 173 0.64 23.30 -25.80
C ILE A 173 0.41 23.49 -24.30
N VAL A 174 0.83 24.63 -23.73
CA VAL A 174 0.58 24.96 -22.32
C VAL A 174 -0.92 25.08 -22.04
N LYS A 175 -1.69 25.62 -22.99
CA LYS A 175 -3.15 25.65 -22.89
C LYS A 175 -3.75 24.24 -22.87
N GLU A 176 -3.34 23.36 -23.78
CA GLU A 176 -3.84 21.97 -23.85
C GLU A 176 -3.49 21.19 -22.56
N TRP A 177 -2.30 21.41 -21.98
CA TRP A 177 -1.92 20.89 -20.66
C TRP A 177 -2.88 21.30 -19.54
N ASN A 178 -3.26 22.57 -19.52
CA ASN A 178 -4.18 23.12 -18.53
C ASN A 178 -5.63 22.68 -18.76
N ASP A 179 -6.03 22.52 -20.02
CA ASP A 179 -7.38 22.11 -20.40
C ASP A 179 -7.64 20.63 -20.08
N PHE A 180 -6.62 19.76 -20.16
CA PHE A 180 -6.77 18.35 -19.77
C PHE A 180 -7.06 18.17 -18.28
N CYS A 181 -6.57 19.03 -17.39
CA CYS A 181 -6.77 18.88 -15.95
C CYS A 181 -7.02 20.26 -15.31
N PRO A 182 -8.23 20.82 -15.46
CA PRO A 182 -8.53 22.21 -15.10
C PRO A 182 -8.49 22.47 -13.59
N ASP A 183 -8.63 21.42 -12.78
CA ASP A 183 -8.64 21.49 -11.31
C ASP A 183 -7.22 21.48 -10.70
N PHE A 184 -6.18 21.21 -11.50
CA PHE A 184 -4.79 21.18 -11.05
C PHE A 184 -4.08 22.53 -11.24
N ARG A 185 -2.88 22.67 -10.65
CA ARG A 185 -2.05 23.87 -10.84
C ARG A 185 -1.84 24.11 -12.33
N LYS A 186 -2.13 25.34 -12.75
CA LYS A 186 -1.99 25.77 -14.15
C LYS A 186 -0.55 26.15 -14.43
N GLU A 187 -0.07 25.69 -15.57
CA GLU A 187 1.22 26.08 -16.12
C GLU A 187 1.07 27.35 -16.97
N THR A 188 2.13 28.14 -17.01
CA THR A 188 2.25 29.32 -17.89
C THR A 188 3.53 29.22 -18.69
N VAL A 189 3.56 29.79 -19.90
CA VAL A 189 4.78 29.85 -20.73
C VAL A 189 5.90 30.56 -19.97
N ARG A 190 7.00 29.84 -19.68
CA ARG A 190 8.14 30.32 -18.88
C ARG A 190 8.89 31.44 -19.62
N GLN A 191 8.99 31.36 -20.95
CA GLN A 191 9.57 32.41 -21.79
C GLN A 191 8.89 33.80 -21.64
N ASN A 192 7.63 33.84 -21.21
CA ASN A 192 6.86 35.09 -21.07
C ASN A 192 6.89 35.66 -19.64
N GLN A 193 7.56 35.00 -18.70
CA GLN A 193 7.65 35.48 -17.33
C GLN A 193 8.78 36.52 -17.17
N PRO A 194 8.59 37.56 -16.35
CA PRO A 194 9.63 38.55 -16.09
C PRO A 194 10.81 37.92 -15.33
N ASP A 195 12.03 38.40 -15.57
CA ASP A 195 13.25 37.92 -14.92
C ASP A 195 13.17 37.89 -13.38
N SER A 196 12.32 38.73 -12.77
CA SER A 196 12.07 38.69 -11.31
C SER A 196 11.23 37.50 -10.84
N ALA A 197 10.31 37.01 -11.66
CA ALA A 197 9.55 35.78 -11.40
C ALA A 197 10.37 34.54 -11.78
N LEU A 198 11.21 34.67 -12.81
CA LEU A 198 12.23 33.67 -13.14
C LEU A 198 13.36 33.68 -12.11
N ALA A 199 13.62 34.75 -11.34
CA ALA A 199 14.62 34.78 -10.27
C ALA A 199 14.22 33.91 -9.08
N ASP A 200 12.93 33.81 -8.77
CA ASP A 200 12.42 32.84 -7.78
C ASP A 200 12.65 31.38 -8.24
N ASP A 201 12.70 31.13 -9.57
CA ASP A 201 13.00 29.83 -10.18
C ASP A 201 14.50 29.63 -10.52
N LEU A 202 15.27 30.69 -10.78
CA LEU A 202 16.69 30.72 -11.16
C LEU A 202 17.63 30.82 -9.96
N GLU A 203 17.15 31.25 -8.79
CA GLU A 203 17.87 31.09 -7.51
C GLU A 203 17.97 29.62 -7.07
N ILE A 204 17.28 28.69 -7.76
CA ILE A 204 17.42 27.25 -7.57
C ILE A 204 18.66 26.70 -8.29
N ASP A 205 19.07 27.28 -9.42
CA ASP A 205 20.06 26.64 -10.32
C ASP A 205 21.52 27.05 -10.07
N ASN A 206 21.74 28.05 -9.19
CA ASN A 206 23.05 28.34 -8.60
C ASN A 206 23.19 27.82 -7.16
N GLN A 207 22.22 27.04 -6.64
CA GLN A 207 22.45 26.28 -5.41
C GLN A 207 23.48 25.20 -5.71
N VAL A 208 24.71 25.47 -5.31
CA VAL A 208 25.74 24.46 -5.08
C VAL A 208 25.08 23.27 -4.40
N VAL A 209 24.94 22.14 -5.11
CA VAL A 209 24.46 20.89 -4.52
C VAL A 209 25.40 20.56 -3.38
N ILE A 210 25.02 20.93 -2.15
CA ILE A 210 25.94 21.07 -1.01
C ILE A 210 26.69 19.77 -0.73
N ARG A 211 26.06 18.64 -1.04
CA ARG A 211 26.55 17.27 -0.83
C ARG A 211 27.94 17.05 -1.41
N LYS A 212 28.16 17.39 -2.69
CA LYS A 212 29.44 17.12 -3.37
C LYS A 212 30.57 18.00 -2.84
N PRO A 213 30.42 19.33 -2.70
CA PRO A 213 31.49 20.18 -2.17
C PRO A 213 31.74 19.97 -0.68
N LEU A 214 30.71 19.64 0.12
CA LEU A 214 30.88 19.28 1.52
C LEU A 214 31.71 18.00 1.65
N HIS A 215 31.39 16.97 0.85
CA HIS A 215 32.18 15.74 0.77
C HIS A 215 33.63 16.05 0.39
N ALA A 216 33.87 16.80 -0.70
CA ALA A 216 35.21 17.14 -1.15
C ALA A 216 36.01 17.93 -0.11
N ALA A 217 35.39 18.90 0.56
CA ALA A 217 36.05 19.73 1.57
C ALA A 217 36.48 18.93 2.80
N LEU A 218 35.65 17.97 3.24
CA LEU A 218 35.97 17.11 4.39
C LEU A 218 36.90 15.95 4.00
N ASP A 219 36.80 15.43 2.79
CA ASP A 219 37.64 14.33 2.33
C ASP A 219 39.10 14.77 2.07
N ASP A 220 39.31 16.03 1.68
CA ASP A 220 40.66 16.64 1.57
C ASP A 220 41.39 16.72 2.94
N ILE A 221 40.68 16.58 4.05
CA ILE A 221 41.28 16.46 5.39
C ILE A 221 41.75 15.02 5.56
N GLN A 222 43.07 14.83 5.50
CA GLN A 222 43.74 13.54 5.65
C GLN A 222 44.53 13.49 6.96
N SER A 223 44.50 12.34 7.65
CA SER A 223 45.30 12.14 8.87
C SER A 223 46.68 11.56 8.59
N THR A 224 47.60 11.73 9.53
CA THR A 224 48.95 11.16 9.48
C THR A 224 49.03 9.72 9.98
N GLY A 225 47.97 9.18 10.59
CA GLY A 225 47.90 7.84 11.15
C GLY A 225 47.37 6.79 10.16
N ALA A 226 47.88 5.56 10.23
CA ALA A 226 47.39 4.45 9.43
C ALA A 226 46.33 3.62 10.18
N PHE A 227 45.41 2.96 9.45
CA PHE A 227 44.43 2.05 10.06
C PHE A 227 45.08 0.82 10.74
N ILE A 228 46.29 0.47 10.29
CA ILE A 228 47.18 -0.52 10.89
C ILE A 228 48.62 -0.06 10.78
N THR A 229 49.37 -0.29 11.85
CA THR A 229 50.82 -0.06 11.92
C THR A 229 51.50 -1.29 12.50
N GLY A 230 52.76 -1.53 12.14
CA GLY A 230 53.50 -2.68 12.63
C GLY A 230 54.98 -2.57 12.32
N GLY A 231 55.76 -3.44 12.95
CA GLY A 231 57.20 -3.44 12.78
C GLY A 231 57.85 -4.70 13.35
N SER A 232 59.17 -4.79 13.17
CA SER A 232 59.98 -5.84 13.77
C SER A 232 61.13 -5.26 14.56
N GLN A 233 61.55 -5.96 15.61
CA GLN A 233 62.65 -5.55 16.47
C GLN A 233 63.55 -6.75 16.76
N GLN A 234 64.86 -6.57 16.58
CA GLN A 234 65.86 -7.64 16.72
C GLN A 234 66.30 -7.89 18.16
N ASN A 235 66.20 -6.89 19.04
CA ASN A 235 66.64 -7.00 20.44
C ASN A 235 65.47 -7.38 21.34
N ALA A 236 65.53 -8.62 21.87
CA ALA A 236 64.52 -9.19 22.73
C ALA A 236 64.58 -8.64 24.16
N VAL A 237 63.52 -7.95 24.60
CA VAL A 237 63.28 -7.72 26.03
C VAL A 237 62.42 -8.87 26.54
N ASN A 238 62.95 -9.72 27.42
CA ASN A 238 62.17 -10.81 27.99
C ASN A 238 60.99 -10.24 28.79
N PRO A 239 59.72 -10.59 28.48
CA PRO A 239 58.55 -10.20 29.28
C PRO A 239 58.56 -10.73 30.72
N ASP A 240 59.51 -11.58 31.10
CA ASP A 240 59.47 -12.39 32.33
C ASP A 240 58.16 -13.18 32.46
N LEU A 241 57.68 -13.69 31.32
CA LEU A 241 56.42 -14.45 31.25
C LEU A 241 56.52 -15.69 32.13
N HIS A 242 55.68 -15.77 33.15
CA HIS A 242 55.56 -16.93 34.03
C HIS A 242 54.22 -17.63 33.81
N ILE A 243 54.27 -18.93 33.52
CA ILE A 243 53.06 -19.77 33.41
C ILE A 243 53.08 -20.76 34.57
N SER A 244 52.05 -20.77 35.42
CA SER A 244 52.06 -21.49 36.70
C SER A 244 52.45 -22.98 36.63
N ASN A 245 52.16 -23.65 35.51
CA ASN A 245 52.46 -25.07 35.30
C ASN A 245 53.68 -25.34 34.40
N VAL A 246 54.33 -24.30 33.86
CA VAL A 246 55.50 -24.41 32.97
C VAL A 246 56.74 -23.72 33.57
N GLY A 247 56.55 -22.67 34.37
CA GLY A 247 57.60 -21.84 34.94
C GLY A 247 57.88 -20.58 34.12
N ASN A 248 59.07 -20.01 34.30
CA ASN A 248 59.52 -18.83 33.54
C ASN A 248 59.85 -19.23 32.10
N ILE A 249 59.22 -18.56 31.14
CA ILE A 249 59.44 -18.77 29.72
C ILE A 249 60.67 -17.98 29.27
N ARG A 250 61.61 -18.66 28.62
CA ARG A 250 62.81 -18.04 28.05
C ARG A 250 62.58 -17.74 26.57
N LEU A 251 63.32 -16.74 26.07
CA LEU A 251 63.25 -16.34 24.68
C LEU A 251 64.63 -16.52 24.02
N PRO A 252 64.69 -17.08 22.79
CA PRO A 252 63.56 -17.54 21.98
C PRO A 252 62.91 -18.84 22.50
N ILE A 253 61.60 -18.98 22.27
CA ILE A 253 60.80 -20.12 22.74
C ILE A 253 61.15 -21.35 21.90
N LEU A 254 61.64 -22.40 22.57
CA LEU A 254 61.98 -23.66 21.93
C LEU A 254 60.72 -24.53 21.70
N VAL A 255 60.82 -25.52 20.82
CA VAL A 255 59.71 -26.40 20.45
C VAL A 255 59.16 -27.17 21.67
N GLU A 256 60.05 -27.59 22.57
CA GLU A 256 59.70 -28.31 23.80
C GLU A 256 58.92 -27.40 24.77
N GLU A 257 59.34 -26.14 24.89
CA GLU A 257 58.66 -25.12 25.69
C GLU A 257 57.30 -24.78 25.09
N ALA A 258 57.22 -24.58 23.77
CA ALA A 258 55.96 -24.34 23.07
C ALA A 258 54.95 -25.48 23.29
N LYS A 259 55.39 -26.74 23.21
CA LYS A 259 54.55 -27.91 23.53
C LYS A 259 54.10 -27.94 25.00
N ALA A 260 54.93 -27.49 25.92
CA ALA A 260 54.56 -27.37 27.33
C ALA A 260 53.53 -26.25 27.57
N ILE A 261 53.66 -25.12 26.86
CA ILE A 261 52.69 -24.02 26.86
C ILE A 261 51.35 -24.52 26.31
N VAL A 262 51.35 -25.23 25.17
CA VAL A 262 50.12 -25.80 24.55
C VAL A 262 49.37 -26.70 25.53
N LYS A 263 50.06 -27.54 26.32
CA LYS A 263 49.43 -28.38 27.35
C LYS A 263 48.77 -27.58 28.49
N SER A 264 49.22 -26.36 28.72
CA SER A 264 48.64 -25.43 29.71
C SER A 264 47.56 -24.53 29.11
N CYS A 265 47.51 -24.42 27.78
CA CYS A 265 46.46 -23.72 27.05
C CYS A 265 45.18 -24.56 27.01
N ARG A 266 44.04 -23.86 26.93
CA ARG A 266 42.76 -24.46 26.53
C ARG A 266 42.54 -24.11 25.07
N LEU A 267 41.92 -25.02 24.30
CA LEU A 267 41.28 -24.64 23.03
C LEU A 267 40.39 -23.43 23.33
N SER A 268 40.53 -22.34 22.58
CA SER A 268 39.97 -21.04 22.94
C SER A 268 38.44 -21.00 22.79
N PRO A 269 37.69 -20.80 23.90
CA PRO A 269 36.57 -19.86 23.94
C PRO A 269 36.88 -18.74 24.95
N TYR A 270 37.01 -17.51 24.43
CA TYR A 270 37.02 -16.20 25.09
C TYR A 270 37.54 -16.05 26.55
N GLY A 271 38.82 -15.64 26.67
CA GLY A 271 39.38 -14.52 27.49
C GLY A 271 39.48 -14.57 29.04
N LYS A 272 40.71 -14.48 29.62
CA LYS A 272 41.07 -13.88 30.95
C LYS A 272 42.57 -13.42 31.02
N GLY A 273 42.85 -12.28 31.68
CA GLY A 273 44.14 -11.51 31.79
C GLY A 273 45.32 -12.18 32.56
N THR A 274 46.48 -11.59 32.89
CA THR A 274 46.99 -10.19 33.05
C THR A 274 48.51 -10.04 32.67
N GLU A 275 49.03 -8.79 32.60
CA GLU A 275 50.42 -8.25 32.56
C GLU A 275 51.04 -7.67 31.24
N THR A 276 51.59 -6.46 31.33
CA THR A 276 51.82 -5.51 30.22
C THR A 276 53.27 -5.32 29.77
N LEU A 277 53.51 -5.53 28.46
CA LEU A 277 54.57 -4.87 27.68
C LEU A 277 53.93 -3.86 26.72
N VAL A 278 54.33 -2.57 26.79
CA VAL A 278 53.82 -1.54 25.86
C VAL A 278 54.88 -1.20 24.81
N ASN A 279 54.56 -1.42 23.53
CA ASN A 279 55.35 -0.84 22.45
C ASN A 279 54.93 0.62 22.21
N LYS A 280 55.84 1.56 22.49
CA LYS A 280 55.59 3.01 22.40
C LYS A 280 55.36 3.53 20.96
N SER A 281 55.63 2.71 19.94
CA SER A 281 55.45 3.07 18.52
C SER A 281 54.02 2.84 18.00
N ALA A 282 53.19 2.09 18.73
CA ALA A 282 51.83 1.74 18.28
C ALA A 282 50.88 2.95 18.27
N ALA A 283 50.81 3.72 19.37
CA ALA A 283 49.91 4.87 19.47
C ALA A 283 50.24 5.99 18.46
N PRO A 284 51.51 6.41 18.26
CA PRO A 284 51.86 7.36 17.20
C PRO A 284 51.55 6.84 15.79
N GLY A 285 51.80 5.55 15.51
CA GLY A 285 51.52 4.95 14.20
C GLY A 285 50.04 4.86 13.84
N LEU A 286 49.15 4.80 14.85
CA LEU A 286 47.70 4.92 14.68
C LEU A 286 47.23 6.38 14.62
N GLY A 287 48.08 7.37 14.88
CA GLY A 287 47.74 8.81 14.79
C GLY A 287 47.48 9.51 16.13
N LEU A 288 47.85 8.91 17.27
CA LEU A 288 47.68 9.50 18.62
C LEU A 288 48.96 10.15 19.19
N GLY A 289 49.87 10.60 18.32
CA GLY A 289 51.27 10.94 18.65
C GLY A 289 51.49 11.93 19.80
N GLU A 290 50.71 13.02 19.87
CA GLU A 290 50.88 14.06 20.91
C GLU A 290 50.26 13.70 22.26
N LYS A 291 49.40 12.67 22.31
CA LYS A 291 48.64 12.23 23.49
C LYS A 291 48.94 10.80 23.92
N SER A 292 50.11 10.26 23.53
CA SER A 292 50.50 8.88 23.84
C SER A 292 50.49 8.52 25.34
N ALA A 293 50.57 9.52 26.24
CA ALA A 293 50.43 9.35 27.68
C ALA A 293 48.99 9.00 28.14
N GLU A 294 47.97 9.28 27.33
CA GLU A 294 46.55 8.97 27.60
C GLU A 294 46.15 7.58 27.10
N VAL A 295 47.08 6.84 26.47
CA VAL A 295 46.86 5.49 25.94
C VAL A 295 47.49 4.43 26.84
N LYS A 296 46.69 3.48 27.30
CA LYS A 296 47.12 2.33 28.11
C LYS A 296 46.94 1.04 27.30
N ALA A 297 47.94 0.14 27.31
CA ALA A 297 47.79 -1.21 26.80
C ALA A 297 47.49 -2.18 27.95
N GLU A 298 46.37 -2.89 27.86
CA GLU A 298 45.93 -3.88 28.85
C GLU A 298 46.05 -5.29 28.28
N PHE A 299 46.77 -6.18 28.97
CA PHE A 299 46.94 -7.55 28.49
C PHE A 299 45.60 -8.29 28.47
N TYR A 300 45.31 -8.90 27.31
CA TYR A 300 44.10 -9.67 27.14
C TYR A 300 44.38 -11.18 27.20
N LYS A 301 45.22 -11.68 26.29
CA LYS A 301 45.48 -13.12 26.18
C LYS A 301 46.79 -13.44 25.48
N LEU A 302 47.27 -14.66 25.72
CA LEU A 302 48.32 -15.32 24.93
C LEU A 302 47.66 -16.32 23.96
N LEU A 303 48.08 -16.32 22.70
CA LEU A 303 47.65 -17.30 21.70
C LEU A 303 48.85 -18.09 21.17
N VAL A 304 48.65 -19.39 20.99
CA VAL A 304 49.61 -20.29 20.34
C VAL A 304 48.98 -20.82 19.06
N TYR A 305 49.66 -20.61 17.94
CA TYR A 305 49.28 -21.14 16.64
C TYR A 305 50.20 -22.29 16.29
N GLU A 306 49.62 -23.48 16.18
CA GLU A 306 50.30 -24.68 15.68
C GLU A 306 50.19 -24.75 14.16
N LYS A 307 50.78 -25.80 13.57
CA LYS A 307 50.62 -26.08 12.14
C LYS A 307 49.14 -26.12 11.75
N ASP A 308 48.82 -25.52 10.61
CA ASP A 308 47.50 -25.39 10.01
C ASP A 308 46.51 -24.52 10.81
N ALA A 309 46.94 -23.89 11.92
CA ALA A 309 46.11 -22.94 12.66
C ALA A 309 46.01 -21.59 11.93
N PHE A 310 44.81 -21.02 11.88
CA PHE A 310 44.49 -19.76 11.21
C PHE A 310 43.39 -19.00 11.97
N PHE A 311 43.13 -17.75 11.55
CA PHE A 311 41.88 -17.04 11.85
C PHE A 311 41.27 -16.57 10.54
N LEU A 312 39.98 -16.82 10.36
CA LEU A 312 39.20 -16.22 9.29
C LEU A 312 39.11 -14.69 9.48
N PRO A 313 38.80 -13.93 8.40
CA PRO A 313 38.52 -12.51 8.51
C PRO A 313 37.47 -12.21 9.59
N HIS A 314 37.82 -11.36 10.55
CA HIS A 314 36.94 -10.91 11.62
C HIS A 314 37.33 -9.52 12.12
N GLN A 315 36.42 -8.83 12.80
CA GLN A 315 36.71 -7.61 13.56
C GLN A 315 36.85 -7.93 15.05
N ASP A 316 37.57 -7.08 15.78
CA ASP A 316 37.71 -7.23 17.22
C ASP A 316 36.50 -6.66 17.95
N SER A 317 35.92 -7.45 18.86
CA SER A 317 34.97 -6.91 19.83
C SER A 317 35.69 -6.09 20.90
N GLU A 318 35.04 -5.00 21.31
CA GLU A 318 35.49 -4.19 22.44
C GLU A 318 35.37 -4.99 23.74
N LYS A 319 36.49 -5.14 24.45
CA LYS A 319 36.59 -6.00 25.66
C LYS A 319 36.74 -5.19 26.96
N ALA A 320 36.90 -3.87 26.86
CA ALA A 320 37.07 -2.96 27.98
C ALA A 320 36.60 -1.54 27.60
N ASP A 321 36.08 -0.78 28.55
CA ASP A 321 35.69 0.61 28.32
C ASP A 321 36.90 1.46 27.87
N GLY A 322 36.71 2.17 26.76
CA GLY A 322 37.70 3.01 26.10
C GLY A 322 38.65 2.23 25.19
N MET A 323 38.41 0.93 24.94
CA MET A 323 39.17 0.16 23.96
C MET A 323 38.91 0.70 22.55
N PHE A 324 39.95 1.15 21.86
CA PHE A 324 39.84 1.65 20.50
C PHE A 324 40.56 0.78 19.46
N GLY A 325 41.40 -0.16 19.91
CA GLY A 325 42.18 -1.02 19.03
C GLY A 325 42.88 -2.15 19.75
N THR A 326 43.60 -2.96 18.98
CA THR A 326 44.33 -4.14 19.45
C THR A 326 45.81 -3.99 19.10
N LEU A 327 46.69 -4.40 20.01
CA LEU A 327 48.12 -4.57 19.78
C LEU A 327 48.48 -6.05 19.92
N VAL A 328 49.05 -6.64 18.88
CA VAL A 328 49.55 -8.01 18.88
C VAL A 328 51.06 -8.00 18.79
N ILE A 329 51.71 -8.70 19.71
CA ILE A 329 53.17 -8.87 19.76
C ILE A 329 53.47 -10.36 19.60
N SER A 330 54.10 -10.74 18.49
CA SER A 330 54.66 -12.08 18.29
C SER A 330 56.00 -12.18 19.01
N LEU A 331 56.09 -13.15 19.92
CA LEU A 331 57.31 -13.48 20.63
C LEU A 331 58.30 -14.21 19.69
N PRO A 332 59.60 -14.20 20.00
CA PRO A 332 60.58 -15.00 19.27
C PRO A 332 60.27 -16.50 19.45
N SER A 333 59.62 -17.09 18.45
CA SER A 333 59.31 -18.50 18.34
C SER A 333 59.36 -18.88 16.85
N LYS A 334 60.25 -19.79 16.46
CA LYS A 334 60.49 -20.12 15.05
C LYS A 334 59.21 -20.66 14.40
N HIS A 335 58.76 -20.01 13.32
CA HIS A 335 57.59 -20.42 12.53
C HIS A 335 57.68 -19.98 11.06
N GLU A 336 56.90 -20.65 10.21
CA GLU A 336 56.62 -20.28 8.81
C GLU A 336 55.11 -20.07 8.62
N GLY A 337 54.73 -19.19 7.67
CA GLY A 337 53.33 -18.76 7.51
C GLY A 337 52.88 -17.78 8.61
N GLY A 338 51.58 -17.73 8.91
CA GLY A 338 51.06 -16.88 9.99
C GLY A 338 50.96 -15.38 9.68
N THR A 339 50.99 -14.99 8.41
CA THR A 339 50.85 -13.59 7.96
C THR A 339 49.54 -12.99 8.47
N VAL A 340 49.63 -11.81 9.09
CA VAL A 340 48.47 -11.02 9.48
C VAL A 340 48.06 -10.18 8.30
N VAL A 341 46.81 -10.30 7.88
CA VAL A 341 46.24 -9.52 6.78
C VAL A 341 45.12 -8.67 7.36
N ALA A 342 45.20 -7.37 7.17
CA ALA A 342 44.23 -6.41 7.67
C ALA A 342 43.61 -5.62 6.52
N SER A 343 42.30 -5.49 6.53
CA SER A 343 41.50 -4.73 5.59
C SER A 343 40.65 -3.69 6.31
N HIS A 344 40.62 -2.49 5.73
CA HIS A 344 39.78 -1.39 6.20
C HIS A 344 39.32 -0.60 4.97
N ARG A 345 38.00 -0.60 4.72
CA ARG A 345 37.41 -0.16 3.44
C ARG A 345 38.07 -0.91 2.27
N ASP A 346 38.42 -0.22 1.18
CA ASP A 346 39.06 -0.82 -0.01
C ASP A 346 40.57 -1.02 0.14
N LYS A 347 41.14 -0.75 1.31
CA LYS A 347 42.59 -0.83 1.57
C LYS A 347 42.92 -2.12 2.31
N LYS A 348 43.93 -2.84 1.82
CA LYS A 348 44.46 -4.08 2.41
C LYS A 348 45.95 -3.93 2.71
N ARG A 349 46.40 -4.45 3.85
CA ARG A 349 47.81 -4.51 4.25
C ARG A 349 48.16 -5.88 4.82
N GLU A 350 49.38 -6.33 4.55
CA GLU A 350 49.90 -7.60 5.02
C GLU A 350 51.16 -7.40 5.87
N PHE A 351 51.23 -8.12 6.99
CA PHE A 351 52.34 -8.11 7.92
C PHE A 351 52.85 -9.54 8.13
N ALA A 352 54.00 -9.84 7.52
CA ALA A 352 54.66 -11.12 7.67
C ALA A 352 55.33 -11.23 9.05
N THR A 353 55.01 -12.27 9.82
CA THR A 353 55.59 -12.51 11.15
C THR A 353 56.78 -13.49 11.15
N ALA A 354 56.88 -14.32 10.11
CA ALA A 354 57.88 -15.38 9.99
C ALA A 354 59.35 -14.91 9.82
N PRO A 355 59.70 -13.87 9.02
CA PRO A 355 61.09 -13.60 8.63
C PRO A 355 62.10 -13.41 9.77
N ASN A 356 61.67 -12.86 10.91
CA ASN A 356 62.52 -12.63 12.09
C ASN A 356 62.11 -13.50 13.30
N SER A 357 61.27 -14.50 13.08
CA SER A 357 60.55 -15.22 14.15
C SER A 357 61.46 -16.00 15.11
N GLU A 358 62.65 -16.43 14.69
CA GLU A 358 63.53 -17.25 15.52
C GLU A 358 64.20 -16.45 16.65
N PHE A 359 64.45 -15.15 16.48
CA PHE A 359 65.21 -14.34 17.45
C PHE A 359 64.64 -12.95 17.72
N GLY A 360 63.74 -12.46 16.85
CA GLY A 360 63.16 -11.13 16.94
C GLY A 360 61.67 -11.15 17.24
N TYR A 361 61.15 -9.98 17.58
CA TYR A 361 59.72 -9.75 17.77
C TYR A 361 59.16 -9.12 16.52
N THR A 362 57.92 -9.47 16.21
CA THR A 362 57.10 -8.72 15.28
C THR A 362 55.88 -8.22 16.03
N TRP A 363 55.42 -7.02 15.73
CA TRP A 363 54.22 -6.49 16.35
C TRP A 363 53.38 -5.76 15.31
N ALA A 364 52.08 -5.76 15.53
CA ALA A 364 51.13 -5.01 14.72
C ALA A 364 50.02 -4.48 15.64
N ALA A 365 49.55 -3.28 15.34
CA ALA A 365 48.45 -2.63 16.04
C ALA A 365 47.46 -2.05 15.03
N TRP A 366 46.18 -2.25 15.27
CA TRP A 366 45.08 -1.82 14.41
C TRP A 366 43.89 -1.32 15.24
N TYR A 367 43.00 -0.55 14.63
CA TYR A 367 41.74 -0.14 15.24
C TYR A 367 40.74 -1.31 15.34
N ALA A 368 39.84 -1.29 16.33
CA ALA A 368 38.94 -2.43 16.62
C ALA A 368 38.01 -2.79 15.44
N ASP A 369 37.62 -1.80 14.65
CA ASP A 369 36.78 -1.89 13.45
C ASP A 369 37.54 -2.34 12.18
N VAL A 370 38.84 -2.63 12.28
CA VAL A 370 39.63 -3.20 11.17
C VAL A 370 39.37 -4.70 11.07
N SER A 371 38.92 -5.15 9.90
CA SER A 371 38.81 -6.57 9.61
C SER A 371 40.20 -7.17 9.45
N HIS A 372 40.47 -8.27 10.11
CA HIS A 372 41.78 -8.91 10.07
C HIS A 372 41.66 -10.43 10.08
N GLU A 373 42.62 -11.07 9.41
CA GLU A 373 42.77 -12.53 9.35
C GLU A 373 44.23 -12.92 9.62
N VAL A 374 44.43 -14.16 10.03
CA VAL A 374 45.76 -14.77 10.17
C VAL A 374 45.82 -15.94 9.22
N LYS A 375 46.68 -15.87 8.21
CA LYS A 375 46.90 -16.96 7.26
C LYS A 375 47.50 -18.18 7.97
N PRO A 376 47.26 -19.42 7.46
CA PRO A 376 47.74 -20.63 8.11
C PRO A 376 49.23 -20.61 8.44
N VAL A 377 49.57 -21.09 9.64
CA VAL A 377 50.96 -21.41 10.02
C VAL A 377 51.33 -22.73 9.36
N THR A 378 52.35 -22.75 8.51
CA THR A 378 52.71 -23.95 7.74
C THR A 378 53.72 -24.84 8.48
N SER A 379 54.51 -24.26 9.40
CA SER A 379 55.51 -24.97 10.20
C SER A 379 55.86 -24.18 11.49
N GLY A 380 56.26 -24.88 12.54
CA GLY A 380 56.67 -24.30 13.82
C GLY A 380 55.50 -23.82 14.70
N TYR A 381 55.79 -22.91 15.62
CA TYR A 381 54.81 -22.36 16.57
C TYR A 381 54.88 -20.83 16.55
N ARG A 382 53.77 -20.18 16.24
CA ARG A 382 53.64 -18.71 16.36
C ARG A 382 52.97 -18.39 17.69
N ILE A 383 53.71 -17.77 18.61
CA ILE A 383 53.22 -17.44 19.95
C ILE A 383 53.08 -15.92 20.05
N VAL A 384 51.88 -15.44 20.39
CA VAL A 384 51.59 -14.00 20.43
C VAL A 384 50.93 -13.56 21.72
N LEU A 385 51.26 -12.35 22.17
CA LEU A 385 50.58 -11.62 23.22
C LEU A 385 49.61 -10.61 22.59
N VAL A 386 48.38 -10.58 23.07
CA VAL A 386 47.32 -9.69 22.59
C VAL A 386 46.97 -8.70 23.68
N TYR A 387 46.97 -7.42 23.33
CA TYR A 387 46.69 -6.29 24.21
C TYR A 387 45.52 -5.47 23.69
N ASN A 388 44.62 -5.06 24.59
CA ASN A 388 43.60 -4.05 24.31
C ASN A 388 44.25 -2.66 24.44
N LEU A 389 44.13 -1.82 23.42
CA LEU A 389 44.57 -0.42 23.48
C LEU A 389 43.41 0.44 23.97
N ILE A 390 43.59 1.03 25.14
CA ILE A 390 42.58 1.84 25.84
C ILE A 390 42.99 3.31 25.77
N HIS A 391 42.08 4.17 25.34
CA HIS A 391 42.25 5.62 25.31
C HIS A 391 41.13 6.28 26.13
N ARG A 392 41.51 7.02 27.19
CA ARG A 392 40.58 7.76 28.04
C ARG A 392 41.00 9.24 28.08
N PRO A 393 40.61 10.02 27.08
CA PRO A 393 40.98 11.43 27.01
C PRO A 393 40.33 12.21 28.14
N SER A 394 41.07 13.15 28.74
CA SER A 394 40.47 14.18 29.61
C SER A 394 39.63 15.12 28.73
N ALA A 395 38.43 15.51 29.20
CA ALA A 395 37.35 16.18 28.45
C ALA A 395 37.66 17.56 27.82
N ALA A 396 38.93 17.93 27.65
CA ALA A 396 39.33 19.15 26.95
C ALA A 396 39.09 18.98 25.43
N LEU A 397 38.02 19.60 24.95
CA LEU A 397 37.74 19.85 23.54
C LEU A 397 39.00 20.43 22.88
N LEU A 398 39.41 19.87 21.75
CA LEU A 398 40.61 20.33 21.05
C LEU A 398 40.34 21.64 20.31
N PRO A 399 41.08 22.72 20.60
CA PRO A 399 41.16 23.84 19.68
C PRO A 399 42.15 23.47 18.56
N PHE A 400 41.63 23.11 17.38
CA PHE A 400 42.43 23.02 16.16
C PHE A 400 42.16 24.27 15.30
N ARG A 401 43.22 24.95 14.85
CA ARG A 401 43.13 26.14 14.00
C ARG A 401 43.82 25.84 12.67
N SER A 402 43.04 25.71 11.60
CA SER A 402 43.55 25.80 10.23
C SER A 402 42.94 26.99 9.48
N ASN A 403 43.66 27.42 8.44
CA ASN A 403 43.20 28.47 7.51
C ASN A 403 42.15 27.95 6.50
N LYS A 404 41.78 26.66 6.50
CA LYS A 404 40.75 26.07 5.61
C LYS A 404 39.31 26.28 6.12
N SER A 405 39.15 26.66 7.39
CA SER A 405 37.86 26.89 8.05
C SER A 405 36.96 27.93 7.34
N GLU A 406 37.54 28.90 6.63
CA GLU A 406 36.77 29.99 6.01
C GLU A 406 35.97 29.54 4.78
N SER A 407 36.56 28.68 3.94
CA SER A 407 35.85 28.09 2.79
C SER A 407 34.67 27.23 3.22
N LEU A 408 34.87 26.35 4.22
CA LEU A 408 33.82 25.52 4.78
C LEU A 408 32.73 26.37 5.45
N THR A 409 33.10 27.44 6.15
CA THR A 409 32.14 28.38 6.76
C THR A 409 31.26 29.04 5.70
N ASN A 410 31.83 29.50 4.58
CA ASN A 410 31.08 30.12 3.48
C ASN A 410 30.13 29.11 2.82
N LEU A 411 30.60 27.87 2.62
CA LEU A 411 29.79 26.78 2.08
C LEU A 411 28.58 26.44 2.97
N LEU A 412 28.77 26.36 4.29
CA LEU A 412 27.68 26.15 5.24
C LEU A 412 26.69 27.32 5.26
N LYS A 413 27.17 28.56 5.16
CA LYS A 413 26.29 29.74 5.06
C LYS A 413 25.44 29.73 3.80
N SER A 414 26.00 29.37 2.64
CA SER A 414 25.22 29.22 1.41
C SER A 414 24.18 28.11 1.52
N TRP A 415 24.50 27.01 2.20
CA TRP A 415 23.56 25.94 2.46
C TRP A 415 22.39 26.39 3.36
N ALA A 416 22.67 27.08 4.47
CA ALA A 416 21.61 27.57 5.36
C ALA A 416 20.64 28.50 4.64
N VAL A 417 21.13 29.37 3.75
CA VAL A 417 20.26 30.22 2.92
C VAL A 417 19.44 29.38 1.93
N GLY A 418 20.07 28.45 1.22
CA GLY A 418 19.40 27.64 0.21
C GLY A 418 18.36 26.66 0.78
N ALA A 419 18.55 26.23 2.03
CA ALA A 419 17.63 25.35 2.74
C ALA A 419 16.36 26.09 3.22
N LYS A 420 16.36 27.43 3.31
CA LYS A 420 15.17 28.24 3.68
C LYS A 420 14.18 28.35 2.53
N ARG A 421 13.35 27.33 2.33
CA ARG A 421 12.18 27.42 1.44
C ARG A 421 10.87 27.39 2.24
N PRO A 422 9.95 28.35 2.05
CA PRO A 422 8.66 28.35 2.74
C PRO A 422 7.86 27.07 2.44
N GLY A 423 7.36 26.40 3.47
CA GLY A 423 6.44 25.26 3.35
C GLY A 423 7.06 23.87 3.16
N GLN A 424 8.38 23.74 3.00
CA GLN A 424 9.01 22.46 2.61
C GLN A 424 9.29 21.49 3.78
N TYR A 425 9.12 21.90 5.04
CA TYR A 425 9.47 21.10 6.23
C TYR A 425 8.42 21.13 7.35
N LEU A 426 7.15 21.24 6.99
CA LEU A 426 6.07 21.33 7.99
C LEU A 426 5.94 20.04 8.83
N ASP A 427 6.33 18.88 8.28
CA ASP A 427 6.11 17.53 8.86
C ASP A 427 7.42 16.75 9.09
N GLY A 428 8.54 17.44 9.28
CA GLY A 428 9.87 16.82 9.37
C GLY A 428 10.56 16.61 8.02
N TRP A 429 11.49 15.65 7.93
CA TRP A 429 12.34 15.43 6.75
C TRP A 429 12.23 14.03 6.13
N HIS A 430 11.25 13.24 6.54
CA HIS A 430 11.08 11.87 6.06
C HIS A 430 10.45 11.77 4.66
N LYS A 431 9.80 12.84 4.15
CA LYS A 431 9.25 12.87 2.79
C LYS A 431 10.39 13.16 1.81
N SER A 432 10.42 12.41 0.70
CA SER A 432 11.40 12.57 -0.39
C SER A 432 11.34 13.93 -1.12
N ASP A 433 10.51 14.86 -0.66
CA ASP A 433 10.12 16.07 -1.40
C ASP A 433 10.93 17.33 -1.02
N PHE A 434 11.93 17.20 -0.14
CA PHE A 434 12.86 18.30 0.12
C PHE A 434 13.88 18.49 -1.01
N CYS A 435 14.30 19.75 -1.20
CA CYS A 435 15.31 20.15 -2.17
C CYS A 435 16.60 19.35 -1.99
N GLU A 436 16.99 18.57 -3.00
CA GLU A 436 18.23 17.78 -2.96
C GLU A 436 19.49 18.66 -2.98
N ALA A 437 19.41 19.88 -3.51
CA ALA A 437 20.54 20.79 -3.58
C ALA A 437 20.94 21.36 -2.22
N CYS A 438 19.97 21.57 -1.32
CA CYS A 438 20.16 22.14 0.03
C CYS A 438 19.14 21.52 1.02
N PRO A 439 19.37 20.26 1.47
CA PRO A 439 18.45 19.55 2.36
C PRO A 439 18.44 20.14 3.78
N PRO A 440 17.45 19.81 4.62
CA PRO A 440 17.32 20.40 5.97
C PRO A 440 18.41 19.92 6.93
N ALA A 441 19.00 18.76 6.66
CA ALA A 441 20.15 18.22 7.36
C ALA A 441 20.94 17.28 6.45
N LEU A 442 22.20 17.04 6.77
CA LEU A 442 23.08 16.08 6.10
C LEU A 442 23.80 15.23 7.14
N ILE A 443 24.11 13.99 6.78
CA ILE A 443 24.84 13.04 7.62
C ILE A 443 26.15 12.69 6.93
N TYR A 444 27.26 13.24 7.40
CA TYR A 444 28.58 12.90 6.90
C TYR A 444 29.07 11.61 7.52
N VAL A 445 29.20 10.55 6.72
CA VAL A 445 29.61 9.21 7.19
C VAL A 445 31.10 9.19 7.50
N LEU A 446 31.44 8.77 8.72
CA LEU A 446 32.80 8.68 9.23
C LEU A 446 33.57 7.51 8.61
N GLU A 447 34.91 7.52 8.78
CA GLU A 447 35.75 6.41 8.36
C GLU A 447 35.68 5.21 9.26
N HIS A 448 35.71 5.47 10.56
CA HIS A 448 35.63 4.43 11.55
C HIS A 448 34.17 4.17 11.94
N GLN A 449 33.91 2.94 12.32
CA GLN A 449 32.68 2.57 13.01
C GLN A 449 32.91 2.67 14.52
N TYR A 450 31.91 3.20 15.21
CA TYR A 450 31.90 3.38 16.66
C TYR A 450 30.68 2.67 17.21
N THR A 451 30.85 1.87 18.27
CA THR A 451 29.73 1.34 19.04
C THR A 451 29.04 2.47 19.80
N GLU A 452 27.80 2.26 20.25
CA GLU A 452 27.08 3.23 21.09
C GLU A 452 27.94 3.69 22.30
N ALA A 453 28.68 2.77 22.91
CA ALA A 453 29.54 3.06 24.07
C ALA A 453 30.79 3.89 23.73
N GLN A 454 31.26 3.88 22.48
CA GLN A 454 32.41 4.68 22.03
C GLN A 454 32.02 5.93 21.25
N LEU A 455 30.72 6.11 20.95
CA LEU A 455 30.24 7.29 20.23
C LEU A 455 30.37 8.52 21.12
N SER A 456 31.50 9.22 20.99
CA SER A 456 31.82 10.41 21.77
C SER A 456 32.68 11.36 20.97
N PHE A 457 32.42 12.66 21.13
CA PHE A 457 33.17 13.72 20.48
C PHE A 457 34.66 13.68 20.83
N ALA A 458 35.02 13.22 22.03
CA ALA A 458 36.39 13.13 22.50
C ALA A 458 37.13 11.85 22.04
N ARG A 459 36.39 10.80 21.67
CA ARG A 459 36.91 9.45 21.43
C ARG A 459 37.08 9.10 19.94
N LEU A 460 36.78 10.02 19.03
CA LEU A 460 36.95 9.78 17.59
C LEU A 460 38.40 9.39 17.22
N LYS A 461 38.51 8.38 16.36
CA LYS A 461 39.73 7.74 15.87
C LYS A 461 40.25 8.44 14.61
N GLY A 462 41.57 8.44 14.43
CA GLY A 462 42.24 8.84 13.19
C GLY A 462 41.75 10.16 12.58
N VAL A 463 41.35 10.11 11.31
CA VAL A 463 40.93 11.27 10.50
C VAL A 463 39.57 11.83 10.89
N ASP A 464 38.68 11.02 11.45
CA ASP A 464 37.35 11.46 11.88
C ASP A 464 37.43 12.59 12.90
N ARG A 465 38.40 12.48 13.82
CA ARG A 465 38.68 13.49 14.83
C ARG A 465 39.10 14.83 14.22
N GLN A 466 39.91 14.80 13.16
CA GLN A 466 40.38 16.01 12.48
C GLN A 466 39.25 16.65 11.67
N ARG A 467 38.46 15.84 10.96
CA ARG A 467 37.28 16.28 10.21
C ARG A 467 36.23 16.92 11.12
N LEU A 468 35.93 16.30 12.26
CA LEU A 468 35.02 16.85 13.26
C LEU A 468 35.51 18.19 13.79
N ALA A 469 36.80 18.32 14.14
CA ALA A 469 37.34 19.57 14.69
C ALA A 469 37.23 20.75 13.70
N GLU A 470 37.51 20.53 12.43
CA GLU A 470 37.35 21.54 11.37
C GLU A 470 35.87 21.90 11.15
N LEU A 471 35.01 20.89 11.10
CA LEU A 471 33.58 21.08 10.91
C LEU A 471 32.94 21.82 12.09
N GLN A 472 33.30 21.49 13.33
CA GLN A 472 32.85 22.20 14.55
C GLN A 472 33.17 23.70 14.48
N ASN A 473 34.38 24.06 14.07
CA ASN A 473 34.79 25.46 13.94
C ASN A 473 33.98 26.20 12.86
N ALA A 474 33.73 25.55 11.71
CA ALA A 474 32.91 26.12 10.65
C ALA A 474 31.43 26.26 11.05
N CYS A 475 30.84 25.22 11.66
CA CYS A 475 29.46 25.22 12.13
C CYS A 475 29.22 26.29 13.21
N GLN A 476 30.16 26.48 14.14
CA GLN A 476 30.06 27.54 15.15
C GLN A 476 29.97 28.95 14.52
N LYS A 477 30.66 29.19 13.39
CA LYS A 477 30.64 30.46 12.67
C LYS A 477 29.44 30.63 11.73
N ALA A 478 28.81 29.52 11.33
CA ALA A 478 27.68 29.49 10.40
C ALA A 478 26.31 29.27 11.08
N ASP A 479 26.29 29.12 12.42
CA ASP A 479 25.10 28.80 13.23
C ASP A 479 24.46 27.46 12.88
N PHE A 480 25.29 26.40 12.86
CA PHE A 480 24.89 25.01 12.68
C PHE A 480 25.05 24.20 13.96
N VAL A 481 24.20 23.20 14.12
CA VAL A 481 24.26 22.16 15.15
C VAL A 481 24.98 20.94 14.55
N ILE A 482 25.78 20.27 15.37
CA ILE A 482 26.46 19.02 15.03
C ILE A 482 26.12 17.98 16.08
N LEU A 483 25.70 16.79 15.63
CA LEU A 483 25.47 15.61 16.46
C LEU A 483 26.26 14.43 15.89
N LEU A 484 26.63 13.47 16.74
CA LEU A 484 27.17 12.18 16.29
C LEU A 484 26.06 11.15 16.32
N ALA A 485 26.01 10.26 15.32
CA ALA A 485 24.97 9.25 15.23
C ALA A 485 25.47 7.89 14.72
N ASN A 486 24.95 6.81 15.30
CA ASN A 486 24.95 5.48 14.69
C ASN A 486 23.83 5.40 13.65
N ILE A 487 24.14 4.80 12.50
CA ILE A 487 23.24 4.65 11.35
C ILE A 487 23.00 3.16 11.15
N GLU A 488 21.74 2.76 11.09
CA GLU A 488 21.32 1.39 10.83
C GLU A 488 20.34 1.36 9.67
N LYS A 489 20.63 0.48 8.69
CA LYS A 489 19.72 0.15 7.60
C LYS A 489 19.45 -1.34 7.64
N ASN A 490 18.18 -1.72 7.68
CA ASN A 490 17.76 -3.11 7.64
C ASN A 490 16.95 -3.34 6.38
N VAL A 491 17.29 -4.35 5.60
CA VAL A 491 16.57 -4.72 4.37
C VAL A 491 16.18 -6.18 4.46
N THR A 492 14.88 -6.45 4.49
CA THR A 492 14.32 -7.79 4.58
C THR A 492 13.63 -8.14 3.27
N GLY A 493 13.88 -9.34 2.75
CA GLY A 493 13.20 -9.77 1.54
C GLY A 493 13.34 -11.25 1.19
N GLY A 494 12.65 -11.65 0.13
CA GLY A 494 12.66 -13.03 -0.38
C GLY A 494 13.97 -13.39 -1.07
N VAL A 495 14.44 -14.62 -0.85
CA VAL A 495 15.64 -15.20 -1.46
C VAL A 495 15.25 -16.10 -2.65
N ASP A 496 16.02 -16.06 -3.74
CA ASP A 496 15.78 -16.86 -4.95
C ASP A 496 15.97 -18.36 -4.70
N GLU A 497 14.98 -19.17 -5.11
CA GLU A 497 15.13 -20.59 -5.37
C GLU A 497 15.76 -20.75 -6.76
N SER A 498 17.07 -21.04 -6.80
CA SER A 498 17.85 -21.09 -8.04
C SER A 498 17.07 -21.65 -9.25
N LYS A 499 16.94 -20.84 -10.30
CA LYS A 499 16.45 -21.26 -11.61
C LYS A 499 17.16 -22.54 -12.06
N ARG A 500 16.40 -23.62 -12.29
CA ARG A 500 16.84 -24.74 -13.11
C ARG A 500 17.29 -24.20 -14.47
N GLY A 501 18.59 -24.19 -14.71
CA GLY A 501 19.16 -24.02 -16.03
C GLY A 501 18.61 -25.11 -16.97
N ASP A 502 17.91 -24.68 -18.01
CA ASP A 502 17.45 -25.51 -19.11
C ASP A 502 18.66 -25.89 -19.99
N TYR A 503 19.55 -26.78 -19.52
CA TYR A 503 20.41 -27.59 -20.40
C TYR A 503 20.85 -28.89 -19.67
N GLY A 504 20.54 -30.02 -20.31
CA GLY A 504 20.55 -31.39 -19.80
C GLY A 504 21.76 -31.92 -19.01
N GLY A 505 21.46 -32.86 -18.10
CA GLY A 505 22.46 -33.71 -17.44
C GLY A 505 21.83 -34.74 -16.50
N TYR A 506 21.68 -35.98 -16.96
CA TYR A 506 21.40 -37.14 -16.11
C TYR A 506 22.60 -37.40 -15.18
N TYR A 507 22.38 -37.32 -13.87
CA TYR A 507 23.00 -38.06 -12.73
C TYR A 507 23.22 -37.16 -11.49
N GLY A 508 22.34 -37.31 -10.49
CA GLY A 508 22.64 -37.40 -9.05
C GLY A 508 23.28 -36.21 -8.31
N GLY A 509 22.49 -35.61 -7.40
CA GLY A 509 22.96 -34.84 -6.25
C GLY A 509 21.94 -33.80 -5.81
N TYR A 510 21.17 -34.07 -4.75
CA TYR A 510 20.32 -33.07 -4.12
C TYR A 510 21.21 -32.11 -3.32
N ASP A 511 21.35 -30.89 -3.79
CA ASP A 511 21.80 -29.76 -2.97
C ASP A 511 20.95 -28.56 -3.34
N ASP A 512 19.78 -28.43 -2.67
CA ASP A 512 18.90 -27.26 -2.72
C ASP A 512 19.54 -26.15 -1.84
N SER A 513 20.76 -25.72 -2.20
CA SER A 513 21.45 -24.64 -1.51
C SER A 513 21.17 -23.31 -2.23
N PRO A 514 20.75 -22.26 -1.50
CA PRO A 514 20.34 -20.99 -2.08
C PRO A 514 21.51 -20.26 -2.76
N SER A 515 21.20 -19.37 -3.72
CA SER A 515 22.24 -18.62 -4.41
C SER A 515 22.81 -17.52 -3.50
N VAL A 516 24.03 -17.75 -3.03
CA VAL A 516 24.84 -16.75 -2.33
C VAL A 516 25.73 -16.01 -3.33
N ASN A 517 25.96 -14.73 -3.09
CA ASN A 517 26.92 -13.93 -3.86
C ASN A 517 28.38 -14.35 -3.57
N SER A 518 29.35 -13.68 -4.21
CA SER A 518 30.79 -13.96 -4.01
C SER A 518 31.26 -13.83 -2.55
N ASP A 519 30.51 -13.11 -1.74
CA ASP A 519 30.82 -12.80 -0.35
C ASP A 519 30.10 -13.73 0.63
N GLY A 520 29.34 -14.72 0.12
CA GLY A 520 28.63 -15.71 0.93
C GLY A 520 27.29 -15.23 1.51
N VAL A 521 26.73 -14.13 1.00
CA VAL A 521 25.47 -13.51 1.44
C VAL A 521 24.34 -13.83 0.45
N HIS A 522 23.13 -14.10 0.94
CA HIS A 522 21.99 -14.39 0.07
C HIS A 522 21.48 -13.14 -0.65
N SER A 523 21.12 -13.23 -1.93
CA SER A 523 20.58 -12.06 -2.65
C SER A 523 19.09 -11.87 -2.36
N ILE A 524 18.70 -10.68 -1.90
CA ILE A 524 17.29 -10.26 -1.83
C ILE A 524 16.80 -9.92 -3.24
N GLN A 525 15.74 -10.57 -3.72
CA GLN A 525 15.08 -10.22 -4.99
C GLN A 525 13.90 -9.28 -4.78
N ASP A 526 13.03 -9.64 -3.84
CA ASP A 526 11.83 -8.88 -3.52
C ASP A 526 11.96 -8.31 -2.11
N ILE A 527 12.16 -6.99 -2.00
CA ILE A 527 12.20 -6.28 -0.72
C ILE A 527 10.78 -6.30 -0.14
N ILE A 528 10.65 -6.90 1.05
CA ILE A 528 9.42 -6.93 1.82
C ILE A 528 9.39 -5.72 2.76
N GLU A 529 10.52 -5.44 3.41
CA GLU A 529 10.64 -4.37 4.41
C GLU A 529 12.01 -3.71 4.31
N CYS A 530 12.07 -2.40 4.51
CA CYS A 530 13.30 -1.62 4.52
C CYS A 530 13.18 -0.49 5.55
N SER A 531 14.09 -0.45 6.52
CA SER A 531 14.19 0.64 7.49
C SER A 531 15.55 1.33 7.39
N LEU A 532 15.57 2.64 7.67
CA LEU A 532 16.78 3.45 7.72
C LEU A 532 16.65 4.52 8.81
N GLU A 533 17.50 4.41 9.83
CA GLU A 533 17.37 5.21 11.04
C GLU A 533 18.72 5.54 11.68
N LEU A 534 18.71 6.59 12.51
CA LEU A 534 19.76 6.89 13.45
C LEU A 534 19.45 6.16 14.76
N SER A 535 20.07 5.00 14.99
CA SER A 535 19.78 4.16 16.17
C SER A 535 20.18 4.83 17.48
N HIS A 536 21.30 5.58 17.49
CA HIS A 536 21.82 6.27 18.67
C HIS A 536 22.42 7.63 18.30
N VAL A 537 21.93 8.74 18.88
CA VAL A 537 22.38 10.11 18.58
C VAL A 537 22.84 10.85 19.84
N VAL A 538 24.04 11.42 19.81
CA VAL A 538 24.64 12.16 20.93
C VAL A 538 25.03 13.60 20.56
N ASN A 539 24.90 14.50 21.53
CA ASN A 539 25.33 15.90 21.40
C ASN A 539 26.79 16.12 21.81
N SER A 540 27.27 17.35 21.70
CA SER A 540 28.66 17.73 22.05
C SER A 540 29.05 17.53 23.52
N GLN A 541 28.06 17.29 24.40
CA GLN A 541 28.23 16.98 25.82
C GLN A 541 28.19 15.46 26.06
N ASP A 542 28.21 14.65 24.99
CA ASP A 542 28.05 13.19 25.01
C ASP A 542 26.75 12.74 25.69
N GLN A 543 25.69 13.57 25.63
CA GLN A 543 24.35 13.21 26.09
C GLN A 543 23.54 12.66 24.92
N VAL A 544 22.78 11.59 25.18
CA VAL A 544 21.85 11.01 24.20
C VAL A 544 20.69 11.98 23.97
N VAL A 545 20.50 12.37 22.72
CA VAL A 545 19.44 13.33 22.30
C VAL A 545 18.43 12.72 21.34
N GLY A 546 18.67 11.52 20.83
CA GLY A 546 17.73 10.79 19.98
C GLY A 546 18.11 9.31 19.87
N THR A 547 17.09 8.47 19.70
CA THR A 547 17.18 7.03 19.47
C THR A 547 16.15 6.67 18.42
N HIS A 548 16.47 5.73 17.52
CA HIS A 548 15.59 5.30 16.43
C HIS A 548 14.99 6.48 15.63
N VAL A 549 15.82 7.45 15.23
CA VAL A 549 15.34 8.63 14.48
C VAL A 549 15.36 8.34 12.99
N PRO A 550 14.21 8.23 12.30
CA PRO A 550 14.19 7.88 10.88
C PRO A 550 14.71 9.03 10.01
N PHE A 551 15.37 8.66 8.91
CA PHE A 551 15.87 9.62 7.92
C PHE A 551 15.91 8.99 6.52
N VAL A 552 16.15 9.81 5.49
CA VAL A 552 16.20 9.33 4.10
C VAL A 552 17.63 9.24 3.56
N GLU A 553 17.89 8.23 2.72
CA GLU A 553 19.22 7.90 2.21
C GLU A 553 19.91 9.05 1.46
N LYS A 554 19.12 9.94 0.82
CA LYS A 554 19.64 11.15 0.18
C LYS A 554 20.32 12.16 1.12
N MET A 555 20.17 12.02 2.44
CA MET A 555 20.88 12.83 3.44
C MET A 555 22.32 12.36 3.71
N LEU A 556 22.70 11.14 3.29
CA LEU A 556 24.03 10.59 3.55
C LEU A 556 25.11 11.28 2.73
N VAL A 557 26.30 11.48 3.28
CA VAL A 557 27.44 12.02 2.55
C VAL A 557 28.63 11.09 2.80
N PRO A 558 29.09 10.31 1.79
CA PRO A 558 28.66 10.26 0.39
C PRO A 558 27.33 9.51 0.16
N ALA A 559 26.81 9.57 -1.08
CA ALA A 559 25.45 9.10 -1.40
C ALA A 559 25.24 7.60 -1.42
N ASP A 560 26.21 6.87 -1.93
CA ASP A 560 26.13 5.43 -2.18
C ASP A 560 26.86 4.63 -1.10
N VAL A 561 27.01 5.21 0.10
CA VAL A 561 27.83 4.63 1.18
C VAL A 561 27.29 3.29 1.71
N LEU A 562 26.00 3.02 1.46
CA LEU A 562 25.32 1.78 1.82
C LEU A 562 25.19 0.80 0.63
N ASN A 563 25.62 1.17 -0.60
CA ASN A 563 25.63 0.29 -1.77
C ASN A 563 26.83 -0.67 -1.73
N ARG A 564 26.75 -1.68 -0.88
CA ARG A 564 27.81 -2.67 -0.64
C ARG A 564 27.23 -3.96 -0.05
N SER A 565 28.10 -4.91 0.28
CA SER A 565 27.72 -6.10 1.05
C SER A 565 27.33 -5.74 2.49
N PRO A 566 26.31 -6.42 3.07
CA PRO A 566 25.84 -6.13 4.42
C PRO A 566 26.92 -6.39 5.47
N ASP A 567 26.82 -5.68 6.59
CA ASP A 567 27.69 -5.89 7.75
C ASP A 567 27.33 -7.22 8.45
N GLU A 568 26.03 -7.53 8.55
CA GLU A 568 25.49 -8.76 9.14
C GLU A 568 24.30 -9.28 8.30
N GLU A 569 24.06 -10.60 8.34
CA GLU A 569 22.94 -11.26 7.67
C GLU A 569 22.24 -12.22 8.64
N GLU A 570 20.90 -12.16 8.69
CA GLU A 570 20.05 -13.16 9.34
C GLU A 570 19.17 -13.87 8.31
N PHE A 571 19.47 -15.14 8.05
CA PHE A 571 18.73 -15.97 7.11
C PHE A 571 17.70 -16.85 7.83
N GLY A 572 16.42 -16.69 7.47
CA GLY A 572 15.29 -17.39 8.09
C GLY A 572 15.14 -18.87 7.69
N GLY A 573 15.82 -19.31 6.63
CA GLY A 573 15.71 -20.68 6.10
C GLY A 573 14.36 -20.95 5.42
N TYR A 574 14.22 -22.14 4.83
CA TYR A 574 12.98 -22.57 4.18
C TYR A 574 12.03 -23.23 5.20
N THR A 575 10.84 -22.65 5.41
CA THR A 575 9.82 -23.17 6.34
C THR A 575 8.74 -24.02 5.65
N GLY A 576 8.97 -24.42 4.40
CA GLY A 576 8.11 -25.32 3.63
C GLY A 576 7.20 -24.58 2.65
N ASN A 577 6.04 -24.10 3.10
CA ASN A 577 5.06 -23.41 2.23
C ASN A 577 5.28 -21.88 2.11
N GLU A 578 6.13 -21.32 2.97
CA GLU A 578 6.55 -19.91 2.93
C GLU A 578 7.99 -19.88 2.37
N GLY A 579 8.24 -18.98 1.40
CA GLY A 579 9.56 -18.82 0.80
C GLY A 579 10.59 -18.35 1.84
N ALA A 580 11.88 -18.65 1.60
CA ALA A 580 12.93 -18.23 2.51
C ALA A 580 13.13 -16.70 2.46
N THR A 581 13.31 -16.11 3.62
CA THR A 581 13.62 -14.68 3.78
C THR A 581 15.01 -14.49 4.36
N THR A 582 15.67 -13.41 3.96
CA THR A 582 16.93 -12.96 4.58
C THR A 582 16.80 -11.50 4.99
N THR A 583 17.46 -11.12 6.07
CA THR A 583 17.57 -9.75 6.56
C THR A 583 19.01 -9.30 6.49
N HIS A 584 19.27 -8.23 5.74
CA HIS A 584 20.58 -7.60 5.59
C HIS A 584 20.68 -6.38 6.50
N PHE A 585 21.68 -6.35 7.36
CA PHE A 585 21.96 -5.24 8.27
C PHE A 585 23.17 -4.45 7.79
N TYR A 586 23.04 -3.14 7.67
CA TYR A 586 24.14 -2.23 7.32
C TYR A 586 24.33 -1.22 8.46
N LYS A 587 25.55 -1.14 8.99
CA LYS A 587 25.89 -0.33 10.17
C LYS A 587 26.94 0.72 9.83
N ARG A 588 26.68 1.97 10.17
CA ARG A 588 27.62 3.09 9.99
C ARG A 588 27.61 4.04 11.18
N THR A 589 28.59 4.94 11.19
CA THR A 589 28.61 6.08 12.11
C THR A 589 28.76 7.35 11.29
N GLY A 590 28.03 8.40 11.63
CA GLY A 590 28.06 9.67 10.92
C GLY A 590 27.99 10.89 11.84
N ILE A 591 28.31 12.04 11.26
CA ILE A 591 28.10 13.36 11.84
C ILE A 591 26.83 13.94 11.21
N LEU A 592 25.78 14.12 12.01
CA LEU A 592 24.57 14.82 11.61
C LEU A 592 24.81 16.33 11.72
N ILE A 593 24.61 17.04 10.62
CA ILE A 593 24.87 18.47 10.43
C ILE A 593 23.54 19.12 10.05
N LEU A 594 23.11 20.13 10.81
CA LEU A 594 21.86 20.84 10.53
C LEU A 594 21.95 22.33 10.89
N PRO A 595 21.38 23.24 10.08
CA PRO A 595 21.18 24.63 10.48
C PRO A 595 20.42 24.72 11.81
N LYS A 596 20.82 25.62 12.70
CA LYS A 596 20.24 25.71 14.05
C LYS A 596 18.73 25.98 14.06
N GLU A 597 18.23 26.72 13.09
CA GLU A 597 16.79 26.96 12.93
C GLU A 597 15.97 25.69 12.60
N PHE A 598 16.64 24.64 12.11
CA PHE A 598 16.05 23.32 11.86
C PHE A 598 16.27 22.34 13.01
N ASP A 599 16.85 22.76 14.13
CA ASP A 599 16.95 21.94 15.33
C ASP A 599 15.57 21.44 15.81
N VAL A 600 14.54 22.29 15.66
CA VAL A 600 13.14 21.91 15.93
C VAL A 600 12.66 20.78 15.01
N LEU A 601 13.16 20.67 13.78
CA LEU A 601 12.80 19.55 12.89
C LEU A 601 13.37 18.23 13.40
N PHE A 602 14.58 18.22 13.95
CA PHE A 602 15.14 17.03 14.60
C PHE A 602 14.29 16.61 15.80
N GLN A 603 13.90 17.57 16.65
CA GLN A 603 13.02 17.29 17.80
C GLN A 603 11.68 16.72 17.38
N VAL A 604 11.07 17.29 16.34
CA VAL A 604 9.79 16.82 15.80
C VAL A 604 9.93 15.44 15.14
N GLN A 605 11.06 15.16 14.48
CA GLN A 605 11.31 13.87 13.85
C GLN A 605 11.48 12.73 14.88
N LYS A 606 12.03 13.03 16.06
CA LYS A 606 12.17 12.06 17.17
C LYS A 606 10.83 11.49 17.62
N LEU A 607 9.77 12.28 17.56
CA LEU A 607 8.44 11.91 18.06
C LEU A 607 7.65 11.00 17.11
N ARG A 608 8.17 10.71 15.92
CA ARG A 608 7.36 10.10 14.85
C ARG A 608 7.06 8.62 15.06
N ASP A 609 8.01 7.90 15.64
CA ASP A 609 7.91 6.45 15.87
C ASP A 609 7.69 6.11 17.36
N ASP A 610 7.40 7.12 18.18
CA ASP A 610 7.06 6.99 19.61
C ASP A 610 5.76 7.77 19.93
N ASP A 611 4.63 7.08 19.75
CA ASP A 611 3.29 7.63 20.01
C ASP A 611 3.14 8.16 21.44
N TYR A 612 3.85 7.58 22.41
CA TYR A 612 3.77 8.00 23.82
C TYR A 612 4.49 9.33 24.05
N GLU A 613 5.71 9.49 23.52
CA GLU A 613 6.42 10.78 23.58
C GLU A 613 5.66 11.85 22.78
N LEU A 614 5.08 11.50 21.64
CA LEU A 614 4.27 12.40 20.83
C LEU A 614 3.03 12.90 21.56
N GLU A 615 2.30 11.99 22.22
CA GLU A 615 1.13 12.33 23.03
C GLU A 615 1.51 13.28 24.18
N GLN A 616 2.59 12.98 24.92
CA GLN A 616 3.08 13.87 25.97
C GLN A 616 3.49 15.25 25.45
N ALA A 617 4.15 15.31 24.30
CA ALA A 617 4.56 16.57 23.68
C ALA A 617 3.36 17.42 23.27
N LEU A 618 2.31 16.80 22.71
CA LEU A 618 1.03 17.45 22.40
C LEU A 618 0.35 17.97 23.66
N GLU A 619 0.18 17.14 24.69
CA GLU A 619 -0.47 17.52 25.95
C GLU A 619 0.27 18.68 26.65
N GLN A 620 1.59 18.58 26.75
CA GLN A 620 2.42 19.59 27.39
C GLN A 620 2.40 20.91 26.61
N GLY A 621 2.55 20.87 25.29
CA GLY A 621 2.47 22.05 24.45
C GLY A 621 1.09 22.71 24.52
N HIS A 622 0.02 21.92 24.46
CA HIS A 622 -1.36 22.39 24.58
C HIS A 622 -1.63 23.04 25.94
N ARG A 623 -1.15 22.42 27.03
CA ARG A 623 -1.24 22.98 28.38
C ARG A 623 -0.53 24.32 28.50
N VAL A 624 0.69 24.44 28.01
CA VAL A 624 1.47 25.70 28.07
C VAL A 624 0.76 26.82 27.31
N ILE A 625 0.15 26.53 26.16
CA ILE A 625 -0.63 27.53 25.41
C ILE A 625 -1.90 27.95 26.14
N ARG A 626 -2.58 27.02 26.84
CA ARG A 626 -3.73 27.37 27.68
C ARG A 626 -3.33 28.25 28.87
N GLU A 627 -2.16 28.03 29.45
CA GLU A 627 -1.61 28.84 30.55
C GLU A 627 -1.07 30.20 30.04
N ASN A 628 -0.49 30.24 28.84
CA ASN A 628 0.07 31.46 28.22
C ASN A 628 -0.34 31.59 26.73
N PRO A 629 -1.54 32.15 26.43
CA PRO A 629 -2.07 32.24 25.07
C PRO A 629 -1.31 33.18 24.12
N ASN A 630 -0.35 33.96 24.61
CA ASN A 630 0.40 34.93 23.81
C ASN A 630 1.81 34.46 23.41
N ASP A 631 2.20 33.24 23.80
CA ASP A 631 3.51 32.67 23.43
C ASP A 631 3.54 32.21 21.97
N THR A 632 4.02 33.07 21.08
CA THR A 632 4.10 32.77 19.64
C THR A 632 5.07 31.64 19.32
N THR A 633 6.17 31.50 20.06
CA THR A 633 7.19 30.47 19.81
C THR A 633 6.64 29.08 20.15
N THR A 634 5.96 28.95 21.28
CA THR A 634 5.30 27.67 21.63
C THR A 634 4.16 27.34 20.68
N LYS A 635 3.40 28.33 20.17
CA LYS A 635 2.35 28.07 19.18
C LYS A 635 2.91 27.51 17.88
N GLU A 636 4.02 28.07 17.40
CA GLU A 636 4.70 27.58 16.20
C GLU A 636 5.27 26.16 16.40
N GLN A 637 5.85 25.89 17.58
CA GLN A 637 6.33 24.55 17.93
C GLN A 637 5.19 23.53 18.00
N LEU A 638 4.10 23.86 18.71
CA LEU A 638 2.93 22.99 18.83
C LEU A 638 2.29 22.71 17.47
N ALA A 639 2.17 23.72 16.60
CA ALA A 639 1.64 23.53 15.25
C ALA A 639 2.49 22.57 14.40
N ARG A 640 3.82 22.54 14.58
CA ARG A 640 4.72 21.58 13.93
C ARG A 640 4.56 20.17 14.48
N ILE A 641 4.47 20.02 15.81
CA ILE A 641 4.21 18.72 16.46
C ILE A 641 2.87 18.16 15.97
N CYS A 642 1.82 18.98 15.94
CA CYS A 642 0.53 18.60 15.36
C CYS A 642 0.63 18.17 13.89
N GLY A 643 1.52 18.80 13.12
CA GLY A 643 1.78 18.42 11.72
C GLY A 643 2.28 16.98 11.56
N VAL A 644 3.16 16.53 12.48
CA VAL A 644 3.63 15.13 12.54
C VAL A 644 2.58 14.19 13.12
N ALA A 645 1.85 14.64 14.15
CA ALA A 645 0.79 13.83 14.74
C ALA A 645 -0.32 13.46 13.74
N LEU A 646 -0.57 14.32 12.74
CA LEU A 646 -1.50 14.02 11.65
C LEU A 646 -1.05 12.88 10.73
N GLU A 647 0.14 12.30 10.90
CA GLU A 647 0.54 11.11 10.14
C GLU A 647 -0.10 9.83 10.67
N SER A 648 -0.41 9.78 11.97
CA SER A 648 -1.26 8.77 12.57
C SER A 648 -2.71 9.25 12.61
N THR A 649 -3.65 8.34 12.36
CA THR A 649 -5.08 8.63 12.47
C THR A 649 -5.51 8.91 13.91
N ASP A 650 -4.79 8.34 14.88
CA ASP A 650 -5.18 8.32 16.30
C ASP A 650 -5.16 9.70 16.97
N PHE A 651 -4.31 10.61 16.48
CA PHE A 651 -4.19 11.98 17.01
C PHE A 651 -5.05 13.01 16.27
N THR A 652 -5.82 12.61 15.26
CA THR A 652 -6.52 13.56 14.37
C THR A 652 -7.53 14.43 15.12
N ASP A 653 -8.24 13.86 16.09
CA ASP A 653 -9.18 14.60 16.96
C ASP A 653 -8.46 15.64 17.81
N SER A 654 -7.42 15.23 18.54
CA SER A 654 -6.60 16.11 19.40
C SER A 654 -5.98 17.26 18.60
N VAL A 655 -5.44 16.97 17.42
CA VAL A 655 -4.89 18.00 16.52
C VAL A 655 -5.97 18.97 16.05
N MET A 656 -7.17 18.47 15.73
CA MET A 656 -8.27 19.33 15.31
C MET A 656 -8.71 20.27 16.44
N GLU A 657 -8.79 19.80 17.68
CA GLU A 657 -9.05 20.63 18.86
C GLU A 657 -7.99 21.73 19.06
N ILE A 658 -6.71 21.36 18.97
CA ILE A 658 -5.60 22.30 19.05
C ILE A 658 -5.66 23.33 17.91
N ALA A 659 -5.97 22.90 16.68
CA ALA A 659 -6.09 23.79 15.53
C ALA A 659 -7.21 24.82 15.71
N PHE A 660 -8.34 24.43 16.31
CA PHE A 660 -9.42 25.35 16.66
C PHE A 660 -9.00 26.37 17.73
N GLU A 661 -8.27 25.95 18.76
CA GLU A 661 -7.80 26.85 19.83
C GLU A 661 -6.72 27.84 19.32
N LEU A 662 -5.86 27.39 18.40
CA LEU A 662 -4.82 28.21 17.79
C LEU A 662 -5.32 29.13 16.67
N ASP A 663 -6.55 28.95 16.19
CA ASP A 663 -7.10 29.60 14.99
C ASP A 663 -6.18 29.39 13.75
N ASN A 664 -5.58 28.20 13.65
CA ASN A 664 -4.60 27.85 12.61
C ASN A 664 -5.30 27.15 11.44
N LEU A 665 -5.73 27.94 10.45
CA LEU A 665 -6.48 27.45 9.29
C LEU A 665 -5.74 26.38 8.46
N PRO A 666 -4.43 26.52 8.14
CA PRO A 666 -3.69 25.47 7.44
C PRO A 666 -3.70 24.13 8.18
N LEU A 667 -3.48 24.15 9.50
CA LEU A 667 -3.47 22.92 10.31
C LEU A 667 -4.87 22.30 10.37
N LEU A 668 -5.92 23.11 10.54
CA LEU A 668 -7.31 22.66 10.53
C LEU A 668 -7.69 22.02 9.19
N CYS A 669 -7.36 22.65 8.06
CA CYS A 669 -7.66 22.09 6.75
C CYS A 669 -6.95 20.74 6.52
N ARG A 670 -5.71 20.60 7.00
CA ARG A 670 -4.95 19.34 6.93
C ARG A 670 -5.55 18.25 7.82
N SER A 671 -5.95 18.59 9.06
CA SER A 671 -6.57 17.62 9.96
C SER A 671 -7.93 17.15 9.44
N MET A 672 -8.75 18.05 8.89
CA MET A 672 -10.03 17.71 8.28
C MET A 672 -9.88 16.79 7.06
N GLY A 673 -8.82 16.96 6.26
CA GLY A 673 -8.55 16.10 5.11
C GLY A 673 -8.18 14.66 5.48
N LYS A 674 -7.73 14.41 6.71
CA LYS A 674 -7.38 13.09 7.24
C LYS A 674 -8.39 12.56 8.26
N PHE A 675 -9.39 13.37 8.61
CA PHE A 675 -10.36 13.01 9.63
C PHE A 675 -11.26 11.86 9.16
N GLU A 676 -11.19 10.74 9.86
CA GLU A 676 -12.02 9.57 9.61
C GLU A 676 -13.21 9.57 10.57
N GLY A 677 -14.43 9.53 10.02
CA GLY A 677 -15.66 9.54 10.81
C GLY A 677 -16.45 10.84 10.71
N HIS A 678 -17.52 10.96 11.49
CA HIS A 678 -18.47 12.08 11.43
C HIS A 678 -18.10 13.16 12.44
N PHE A 679 -18.25 14.44 12.09
CA PHE A 679 -18.03 15.52 13.05
C PHE A 679 -19.01 15.43 14.23
N SER A 680 -18.46 15.47 15.44
CA SER A 680 -19.26 15.61 16.66
C SER A 680 -20.02 16.95 16.68
N ILE A 681 -20.96 17.10 17.62
CA ILE A 681 -21.71 18.36 17.80
C ILE A 681 -20.76 19.52 18.15
N ALA A 682 -19.76 19.25 18.99
CA ALA A 682 -18.77 20.24 19.39
C ALA A 682 -17.89 20.69 18.21
N GLN A 683 -17.35 19.73 17.44
CA GLN A 683 -16.56 20.01 16.23
C GLN A 683 -17.38 20.78 15.19
N SER A 684 -18.65 20.37 14.96
CA SER A 684 -19.55 21.09 14.03
C SER A 684 -19.76 22.55 14.44
N SER A 685 -19.89 22.81 15.74
CA SER A 685 -20.02 24.17 16.28
C SER A 685 -18.74 25.00 16.11
N GLN A 686 -17.56 24.39 16.31
CA GLN A 686 -16.27 25.04 16.12
C GLN A 686 -16.01 25.35 14.64
N ILE A 687 -16.31 24.42 13.72
CA ILE A 687 -16.20 24.65 12.27
C ILE A 687 -17.16 25.78 11.85
N ALA A 688 -18.40 25.80 12.35
CA ALA A 688 -19.34 26.88 12.07
C ALA A 688 -18.82 28.24 12.56
N LYS A 689 -18.13 28.29 13.71
CA LYS A 689 -17.48 29.50 14.24
C LYS A 689 -16.31 29.94 13.35
N ILE A 690 -15.51 29.01 12.82
CA ILE A 690 -14.44 29.32 11.85
C ILE A 690 -15.02 29.88 10.56
N ILE A 691 -16.11 29.29 10.02
CA ILE A 691 -16.81 29.82 8.84
C ILE A 691 -17.34 31.24 9.10
N PHE A 692 -17.84 31.50 10.30
CA PHE A 692 -18.30 32.84 10.70
C PHE A 692 -17.15 33.86 10.76
N ASN A 693 -16.01 33.49 11.32
CA ASN A 693 -14.86 34.39 11.51
C ASN A 693 -14.05 34.63 10.22
N HIS A 694 -13.77 33.58 9.45
CA HIS A 694 -12.84 33.61 8.30
C HIS A 694 -13.52 33.45 6.94
N GLY A 695 -14.82 33.14 6.93
CA GLY A 695 -15.59 32.87 5.73
C GLY A 695 -15.41 31.43 5.21
N LEU A 696 -16.42 30.94 4.49
CA LEU A 696 -16.41 29.57 3.95
C LEU A 696 -15.23 29.30 3.01
N LYS A 697 -14.81 30.29 2.22
CA LYS A 697 -13.73 30.15 1.25
C LYS A 697 -12.41 29.66 1.86
N ALA A 698 -12.13 30.01 3.12
CA ALA A 698 -10.90 29.63 3.81
C ALA A 698 -10.76 28.11 4.03
N ILE A 699 -11.89 27.41 4.24
CA ILE A 699 -11.90 25.97 4.57
C ILE A 699 -12.70 25.12 3.58
N ARG A 700 -13.25 25.75 2.52
CA ARG A 700 -14.13 25.09 1.54
C ARG A 700 -13.51 23.86 0.91
N SER A 701 -12.24 23.94 0.48
CA SER A 701 -11.55 22.81 -0.15
C SER A 701 -11.48 21.61 0.80
N ALA A 702 -11.15 21.83 2.07
CA ALA A 702 -11.04 20.75 3.06
C ALA A 702 -12.41 20.11 3.36
N LEU A 703 -13.47 20.93 3.50
CA LEU A 703 -14.84 20.43 3.62
C LEU A 703 -15.28 19.65 2.39
N ASP A 704 -14.97 20.15 1.19
CA ASP A 704 -15.33 19.50 -0.06
C ASP A 704 -14.63 18.14 -0.19
N THR A 705 -13.34 18.04 0.15
CA THR A 705 -12.59 16.78 0.20
C THR A 705 -13.18 15.81 1.21
N TYR A 706 -13.48 16.27 2.43
CA TYR A 706 -14.07 15.46 3.49
C TYR A 706 -15.43 14.86 3.08
N PHE A 707 -16.31 15.66 2.48
CA PHE A 707 -17.64 15.18 2.05
C PHE A 707 -17.64 14.40 0.74
N SER A 708 -16.66 14.61 -0.15
CA SER A 708 -16.56 13.87 -1.41
C SER A 708 -15.94 12.48 -1.24
N GLY A 709 -15.17 12.25 -0.16
CA GLY A 709 -14.57 10.97 0.22
C GLY A 709 -13.28 10.67 -0.54
N GLY A 710 -12.18 10.47 0.19
CA GLY A 710 -10.90 9.98 -0.34
C GLY A 710 -10.75 8.48 -0.09
N SER A 711 -10.61 7.66 -1.14
CA SER A 711 -10.60 6.19 -1.11
C SER A 711 -11.94 5.53 -0.74
N ARG A 712 -12.10 4.26 -1.14
CA ARG A 712 -13.36 3.49 -1.05
C ARG A 712 -13.77 3.10 0.38
N TRP A 713 -12.88 3.24 1.36
CA TRP A 713 -13.03 2.71 2.73
C TRP A 713 -13.34 3.78 3.80
N THR A 714 -13.08 5.06 3.53
CA THR A 714 -13.30 6.18 4.47
C THR A 714 -14.57 6.99 4.15
N ARG A 715 -15.31 6.61 3.09
CA ARG A 715 -16.45 7.35 2.60
C ARG A 715 -17.58 7.32 3.64
N LEU A 716 -17.92 8.48 4.19
CA LEU A 716 -19.06 8.65 5.09
C LEU A 716 -20.31 7.99 4.52
N SER A 717 -21.10 7.34 5.38
CA SER A 717 -22.39 6.81 4.95
C SER A 717 -23.29 7.94 4.44
N PHE A 718 -24.21 7.62 3.55
CA PHE A 718 -25.24 8.56 3.07
C PHE A 718 -25.94 9.28 4.23
N SER A 719 -26.21 8.57 5.34
CA SER A 719 -26.80 9.14 6.56
C SER A 719 -25.89 10.17 7.22
N ASP A 720 -24.61 9.86 7.36
CA ASP A 720 -23.65 10.69 8.10
C ASP A 720 -23.29 11.96 7.33
N GLN A 721 -23.22 11.89 6.00
CA GLN A 721 -23.01 13.06 5.15
C GLN A 721 -24.14 14.07 5.28
N ILE A 722 -25.40 13.61 5.15
CA ILE A 722 -26.57 14.49 5.22
C ILE A 722 -26.68 15.12 6.62
N THR A 723 -26.50 14.31 7.67
CA THR A 723 -26.58 14.78 9.06
C THR A 723 -25.51 15.83 9.35
N SER A 724 -24.27 15.61 8.91
CA SER A 724 -23.14 16.50 9.18
C SER A 724 -23.25 17.84 8.44
N ILE A 725 -23.59 17.82 7.14
CA ILE A 725 -23.78 19.05 6.35
C ILE A 725 -24.92 19.90 6.93
N SER A 726 -26.03 19.23 7.26
CA SER A 726 -27.20 19.85 7.85
C SER A 726 -26.92 20.51 9.19
N ARG A 727 -26.24 19.78 10.09
CA ARG A 727 -25.86 20.30 11.40
C ARG A 727 -24.93 21.51 11.28
N LEU A 728 -23.94 21.45 10.39
CA LEU A 728 -23.02 22.55 10.17
C LEU A 728 -23.74 23.82 9.69
N ALA A 729 -24.69 23.67 8.76
CA ALA A 729 -25.50 24.80 8.28
C ALA A 729 -26.39 25.39 9.39
N ALA A 730 -27.01 24.55 10.22
CA ALA A 730 -27.84 24.98 11.34
C ALA A 730 -27.05 25.71 12.43
N GLU A 731 -25.87 25.20 12.81
CA GLU A 731 -24.98 25.85 13.78
C GLU A 731 -24.49 27.21 13.26
N TYR A 732 -24.11 27.29 11.98
CA TYR A 732 -23.72 28.57 11.36
C TYR A 732 -24.86 29.58 11.39
N GLN A 733 -26.08 29.16 11.03
CA GLN A 733 -27.25 30.04 11.09
C GLN A 733 -27.54 30.51 12.52
N SER A 734 -27.46 29.60 13.50
CA SER A 734 -27.63 29.92 14.92
C SER A 734 -26.61 30.95 15.42
N ILE A 735 -25.36 30.86 14.97
CA ILE A 735 -24.31 31.84 15.30
C ILE A 735 -24.62 33.20 14.67
N CYS A 736 -25.04 33.24 13.40
CA CYS A 736 -25.46 34.47 12.72
C CYS A 736 -26.62 35.16 13.45
N GLU A 737 -27.65 34.40 13.82
CA GLU A 737 -28.82 34.89 14.57
C GLU A 737 -28.42 35.45 15.94
N ARG A 738 -27.60 34.72 16.71
CA ARG A 738 -27.09 35.17 18.01
C ARG A 738 -26.28 36.47 17.92
N GLN A 739 -25.59 36.69 16.81
CA GLN A 739 -24.77 37.88 16.56
C GLN A 739 -25.52 39.00 15.80
N ASN A 740 -26.84 38.86 15.58
CA ASN A 740 -27.65 39.81 14.79
C ASN A 740 -27.07 40.11 13.39
N GLN A 741 -26.40 39.12 12.77
CA GLN A 741 -25.87 39.21 11.42
C GLN A 741 -26.70 38.37 10.45
N LYS A 742 -26.83 38.87 9.22
CA LYS A 742 -27.52 38.13 8.16
C LYS A 742 -26.65 36.95 7.69
N SER A 743 -27.24 35.77 7.59
CA SER A 743 -26.54 34.57 7.10
C SER A 743 -26.00 34.78 5.68
N SER A 744 -24.78 34.31 5.42
CA SER A 744 -24.18 34.37 4.09
C SER A 744 -24.92 33.44 3.12
N ALA A 745 -25.34 34.00 1.98
CA ALA A 745 -25.94 33.24 0.90
C ALA A 745 -25.00 32.16 0.33
N GLU A 746 -23.67 32.37 0.44
CA GLU A 746 -22.65 31.43 -0.04
C GLU A 746 -22.68 30.12 0.76
N VAL A 747 -22.87 30.20 2.09
CA VAL A 747 -22.93 29.01 2.96
C VAL A 747 -24.20 28.20 2.68
N THR A 748 -25.34 28.88 2.55
CA THR A 748 -26.61 28.23 2.19
C THR A 748 -26.58 27.62 0.79
N GLN A 749 -25.94 28.28 -0.19
CA GLN A 749 -25.77 27.72 -1.53
C GLN A 749 -24.85 26.50 -1.53
N TRP A 750 -23.74 26.55 -0.80
CA TRP A 750 -22.81 25.44 -0.69
C TRP A 750 -23.45 24.21 -0.04
N SER A 751 -24.12 24.39 1.12
CA SER A 751 -24.80 23.28 1.80
C SER A 751 -25.88 22.65 0.92
N ASN A 752 -26.66 23.49 0.23
CA ASN A 752 -27.69 23.03 -0.70
C ASN A 752 -27.11 22.29 -1.90
N GLY A 753 -26.03 22.81 -2.51
CA GLY A 753 -25.37 22.16 -3.64
C GLY A 753 -24.73 20.82 -3.29
N LYS A 754 -24.18 20.67 -2.07
CA LYS A 754 -23.66 19.39 -1.59
C LYS A 754 -24.79 18.39 -1.34
N LEU A 755 -25.88 18.81 -0.72
CA LEU A 755 -27.07 17.96 -0.56
C LEU A 755 -27.64 17.52 -1.93
N ASP A 756 -27.71 18.42 -2.92
CA ASP A 756 -28.14 18.10 -4.28
C ASP A 756 -27.21 17.05 -4.93
N THR A 757 -25.90 17.21 -4.76
CA THR A 757 -24.90 16.26 -5.26
C THR A 757 -25.10 14.88 -4.64
N ILE A 758 -25.25 14.81 -3.31
CA ILE A 758 -25.43 13.56 -2.56
C ILE A 758 -26.71 12.83 -3.00
N LEU A 759 -27.81 13.56 -3.17
CA LEU A 759 -29.07 12.99 -3.67
C LEU A 759 -28.91 12.41 -5.09
N LEU A 760 -28.14 13.06 -5.96
CA LEU A 760 -27.94 12.64 -7.34
C LEU A 760 -26.92 11.49 -7.50
N THR A 761 -25.87 11.42 -6.67
CA THR A 761 -24.75 10.50 -6.88
C THR A 761 -24.75 9.27 -5.97
N GLU A 762 -25.29 9.37 -4.74
CA GLU A 762 -25.12 8.32 -3.72
C GLU A 762 -26.34 7.40 -3.57
N LEU A 763 -27.53 7.83 -3.97
CA LEU A 763 -28.74 7.03 -3.87
C LEU A 763 -28.73 5.91 -4.90
N LYS A 764 -28.64 4.66 -4.43
CA LYS A 764 -28.67 3.46 -5.28
C LYS A 764 -30.08 2.91 -5.47
N GLY A 765 -31.09 3.56 -4.88
CA GLY A 765 -32.48 3.12 -4.94
C GLY A 765 -32.80 1.98 -3.99
N LEU A 766 -32.01 1.84 -2.91
CA LEU A 766 -32.13 0.74 -1.95
C LEU A 766 -33.27 1.00 -0.96
N GLU A 767 -33.88 -0.08 -0.48
CA GLU A 767 -34.95 -0.02 0.52
C GLU A 767 -34.48 0.60 1.84
N SER A 768 -33.22 0.37 2.24
CA SER A 768 -32.63 0.90 3.47
C SER A 768 -32.38 2.41 3.44
N GLU A 769 -32.33 3.02 2.25
CA GLU A 769 -32.05 4.45 2.08
C GLU A 769 -33.30 5.32 2.36
N GLY A 770 -34.51 4.77 2.19
CA GLY A 770 -35.77 5.50 2.38
C GLY A 770 -35.99 6.02 3.80
N PRO A 771 -35.83 5.19 4.85
CA PRO A 771 -35.92 5.65 6.23
C PRO A 771 -34.85 6.70 6.59
N ILE A 772 -33.65 6.60 6.01
CA ILE A 772 -32.56 7.55 6.23
C ILE A 772 -32.92 8.91 5.63
N LEU A 773 -33.40 8.92 4.38
CA LEU A 773 -33.87 10.15 3.73
C LEU A 773 -35.06 10.76 4.46
N ALA A 774 -35.99 9.94 4.95
CA ALA A 774 -37.13 10.39 5.77
C ALA A 774 -36.68 11.04 7.09
N LYS A 775 -35.69 10.45 7.77
CA LYS A 775 -35.11 10.99 9.00
C LYS A 775 -34.37 12.30 8.75
N ALA A 776 -33.60 12.41 7.67
CA ALA A 776 -32.91 13.64 7.29
C ALA A 776 -33.87 14.83 7.11
N LEU A 777 -35.06 14.58 6.54
CA LEU A 777 -36.11 15.61 6.42
C LEU A 777 -36.64 16.10 7.77
N THR A 778 -36.52 15.30 8.83
CA THR A 778 -36.96 15.67 10.19
C THR A 778 -35.90 16.41 11.00
N GLU A 779 -34.62 16.07 10.81
CA GLU A 779 -33.54 16.59 11.65
C GLU A 779 -32.98 17.94 11.17
N SER A 780 -33.18 18.31 9.89
CA SER A 780 -32.79 19.64 9.41
C SER A 780 -33.42 19.99 8.05
N PRO A 781 -34.53 20.74 8.02
CA PRO A 781 -35.10 21.24 6.78
C PRO A 781 -34.26 22.44 6.31
N ALA A 782 -33.20 22.21 5.54
CA ALA A 782 -32.69 23.28 4.69
C ALA A 782 -33.88 23.80 3.85
N PRO A 783 -34.13 25.12 3.75
CA PRO A 783 -35.30 25.63 3.04
C PRO A 783 -35.39 25.07 1.61
N GLY A 784 -36.48 24.37 1.30
CA GLY A 784 -36.71 23.72 0.00
C GLY A 784 -36.10 22.32 -0.16
N PHE A 785 -35.41 21.76 0.84
CA PHE A 785 -34.86 20.39 0.75
C PHE A 785 -35.97 19.34 0.58
N LEU A 786 -37.08 19.46 1.32
CA LEU A 786 -38.25 18.59 1.13
C LEU A 786 -38.78 18.64 -0.30
N GLN A 787 -38.96 19.84 -0.86
CA GLN A 787 -39.44 20.02 -2.22
C GLN A 787 -38.50 19.38 -3.25
N LYS A 788 -37.18 19.50 -3.05
CA LYS A 788 -36.17 18.87 -3.90
C LYS A 788 -36.15 17.35 -3.76
N SER A 789 -36.24 16.82 -2.54
CA SER A 789 -36.35 15.38 -2.29
C SER A 789 -37.61 14.80 -2.95
N VAL A 790 -38.74 15.52 -2.87
CA VAL A 790 -39.96 15.15 -3.58
C VAL A 790 -39.72 15.15 -5.08
N ILE A 791 -39.24 16.25 -5.68
CA ILE A 791 -38.90 16.35 -7.13
C ILE A 791 -37.94 15.24 -7.58
N PHE A 792 -36.98 14.84 -6.74
CA PHE A 792 -36.07 13.75 -7.04
C PHE A 792 -36.77 12.38 -7.04
N LEU A 793 -37.57 12.09 -6.01
CA LEU A 793 -38.36 10.84 -5.93
C LEU A 793 -39.35 10.76 -7.10
N GLU A 794 -39.95 11.91 -7.42
CA GLU A 794 -40.41 12.40 -8.73
C GLU A 794 -39.91 11.72 -9.99
N ALA A 795 -38.66 12.09 -10.28
CA ALA A 795 -37.93 11.69 -11.46
C ALA A 795 -37.47 10.22 -11.37
N ASN A 796 -37.41 9.66 -10.16
CA ASN A 796 -36.91 8.32 -9.88
C ASN A 796 -38.01 7.32 -9.51
N MET A 797 -39.27 7.54 -9.93
CA MET A 797 -40.43 6.67 -9.66
C MET A 797 -40.27 5.19 -10.04
N LEU A 798 -39.20 4.83 -10.77
CA LEU A 798 -38.81 3.47 -11.10
C LEU A 798 -37.97 2.78 -10.00
N GLN A 799 -37.40 3.52 -9.03
CA GLN A 799 -36.66 3.00 -7.88
C GLN A 799 -37.62 2.57 -6.75
N LYS A 800 -38.33 1.47 -7.02
CA LYS A 800 -39.51 1.02 -6.26
C LYS A 800 -39.27 0.78 -4.76
N PRO A 801 -38.16 0.17 -4.29
CA PRO A 801 -37.98 -0.11 -2.87
C PRO A 801 -37.71 1.15 -2.03
N LEU A 802 -36.88 2.07 -2.55
CA LEU A 802 -36.56 3.35 -1.90
C LEU A 802 -37.81 4.19 -1.63
N ILE A 803 -38.64 4.39 -2.65
CA ILE A 803 -39.79 5.30 -2.56
C ILE A 803 -40.82 4.75 -1.58
N LEU A 804 -41.04 3.44 -1.62
CA LEU A 804 -42.00 2.78 -0.76
C LEU A 804 -41.58 2.82 0.71
N SER A 805 -40.30 2.52 1.01
CA SER A 805 -39.79 2.62 2.38
C SER A 805 -39.72 4.07 2.86
N PHE A 806 -39.43 5.03 1.98
CA PHE A 806 -39.45 6.46 2.28
C PHE A 806 -40.84 6.95 2.69
N ILE A 807 -41.87 6.76 1.86
CA ILE A 807 -43.22 7.30 2.13
C ILE A 807 -43.79 6.75 3.44
N VAL A 808 -43.63 5.45 3.67
CA VAL A 808 -44.09 4.81 4.90
C VAL A 808 -43.32 5.37 6.11
N SER A 809 -42.00 5.56 6.00
CA SER A 809 -41.18 6.14 7.08
C SER A 809 -41.58 7.59 7.39
N VAL A 810 -41.81 8.40 6.35
CA VAL A 810 -42.27 9.79 6.50
C VAL A 810 -43.63 9.85 7.20
N HIS A 811 -44.56 8.95 6.87
CA HIS A 811 -45.84 8.85 7.56
C HIS A 811 -45.71 8.38 9.02
N GLU A 812 -44.85 7.40 9.30
CA GLU A 812 -44.59 6.96 10.68
C GLU A 812 -44.02 8.12 11.52
N LEU A 813 -43.10 8.91 10.97
CA LEU A 813 -42.52 10.09 11.63
C LEU A 813 -43.51 11.26 11.75
N SER A 814 -44.49 11.39 10.85
CA SER A 814 -45.52 12.43 10.97
C SER A 814 -46.42 12.23 12.20
N LYS A 815 -46.63 10.97 12.61
CA LYS A 815 -47.43 10.59 13.79
C LYS A 815 -46.73 10.88 15.11
N THR A 816 -45.40 10.89 15.15
CA THR A 816 -44.62 11.13 16.39
C THR A 816 -44.46 12.61 16.74
N GLY A 817 -44.90 13.53 15.86
CA GLY A 817 -44.96 14.97 16.12
C GLY A 817 -43.69 15.75 15.79
N ASN A 818 -42.65 15.09 15.24
CA ASN A 818 -41.35 15.70 14.94
C ASN A 818 -41.30 16.49 13.61
N ILE A 819 -42.45 16.77 12.98
CA ILE A 819 -42.52 17.33 11.63
C ILE A 819 -43.55 18.48 11.56
N ARG A 820 -43.24 19.53 10.78
CA ARG A 820 -44.22 20.53 10.34
C ARG A 820 -45.31 19.85 9.49
N LYS A 821 -46.48 19.64 10.09
CA LYS A 821 -47.58 18.84 9.53
C LYS A 821 -48.07 19.26 8.12
N GLY A 822 -47.88 20.51 7.72
CA GLY A 822 -48.37 21.03 6.43
C GLY A 822 -47.62 20.46 5.22
N GLU A 823 -46.32 20.69 5.14
CA GLU A 823 -45.53 20.37 3.93
C GLU A 823 -45.35 18.85 3.72
N VAL A 824 -45.26 18.08 4.80
CA VAL A 824 -45.12 16.61 4.72
C VAL A 824 -46.46 15.92 4.43
N GLY A 825 -47.57 16.48 4.90
CA GLY A 825 -48.91 16.02 4.50
C GLY A 825 -49.10 16.14 2.98
N GLU A 826 -48.75 17.30 2.41
CA GLU A 826 -48.82 17.55 0.97
C GLU A 826 -47.91 16.58 0.17
N ALA A 827 -46.70 16.30 0.65
CA ALA A 827 -45.80 15.35 0.01
C ALA A 827 -46.34 13.91 0.02
N ILE A 828 -46.97 13.47 1.12
CA ILE A 828 -47.61 12.15 1.22
C ILE A 828 -48.83 12.08 0.29
N ASP A 829 -49.71 13.09 0.31
CA ASP A 829 -50.90 13.16 -0.54
C ASP A 829 -50.55 13.12 -2.03
N TRP A 830 -49.39 13.67 -2.39
CA TRP A 830 -48.89 13.70 -3.75
C TRP A 830 -48.17 12.40 -4.18
N LEU A 831 -47.25 11.87 -3.34
CA LEU A 831 -46.45 10.69 -3.67
C LEU A 831 -47.23 9.37 -3.58
N PHE A 832 -48.16 9.27 -2.63
CA PHE A 832 -48.82 8.00 -2.30
C PHE A 832 -49.65 7.42 -3.46
N PRO A 833 -50.53 8.19 -4.15
CA PRO A 833 -51.24 7.68 -5.33
C PRO A 833 -50.30 7.31 -6.48
N ALA A 834 -49.20 8.04 -6.63
CA ALA A 834 -48.21 7.80 -7.69
C ALA A 834 -47.46 6.46 -7.47
N VAL A 835 -47.19 6.09 -6.21
CA VAL A 835 -46.60 4.79 -5.87
C VAL A 835 -47.55 3.64 -6.15
N ILE A 836 -48.82 3.76 -5.79
CA ILE A 836 -49.83 2.74 -6.07
C ILE A 836 -49.93 2.47 -7.57
N LYS A 837 -49.95 3.52 -8.39
CA LYS A 837 -50.04 3.42 -9.86
C LYS A 837 -48.84 2.71 -10.48
N ASN A 838 -47.64 2.89 -9.92
CA ASN A 838 -46.38 2.37 -10.47
C ASN A 838 -45.87 1.10 -9.78
N PHE A 839 -46.61 0.57 -8.80
CA PHE A 839 -46.23 -0.63 -8.06
C PHE A 839 -46.06 -1.83 -9.01
N LYS A 840 -44.89 -2.48 -8.94
CA LYS A 840 -44.57 -3.69 -9.70
C LYS A 840 -43.70 -4.61 -8.85
N VAL A 841 -43.98 -5.90 -8.89
CA VAL A 841 -43.17 -6.92 -8.22
C VAL A 841 -42.19 -7.52 -9.23
N GLU A 842 -40.89 -7.42 -8.96
CA GLU A 842 -39.85 -7.99 -9.82
C GLU A 842 -39.56 -9.47 -9.47
N SER A 843 -39.25 -10.29 -10.48
CA SER A 843 -38.79 -11.67 -10.27
C SER A 843 -37.29 -11.69 -9.95
N THR A 844 -36.86 -12.63 -9.12
CA THR A 844 -35.45 -12.79 -8.66
C THR A 844 -34.43 -13.11 -9.76
N THR A 845 -34.87 -13.22 -11.02
CA THR A 845 -34.09 -13.77 -12.15
C THR A 845 -33.59 -12.74 -13.17
N SER A 846 -33.76 -11.43 -12.97
CA SER A 846 -33.23 -10.41 -13.91
C SER A 846 -31.80 -9.95 -13.63
N LEU A 847 -30.96 -10.77 -12.99
CA LEU A 847 -29.52 -10.51 -12.94
C LEU A 847 -28.84 -11.22 -14.11
N ASP A 848 -28.41 -10.42 -15.07
CA ASP A 848 -27.64 -10.81 -16.24
C ASP A 848 -26.46 -11.70 -15.82
N HIS A 849 -26.22 -12.80 -16.52
CA HIS A 849 -25.32 -13.89 -16.12
C HIS A 849 -23.82 -13.52 -16.11
N ARG A 850 -23.45 -12.22 -16.18
CA ARG A 850 -22.07 -11.75 -16.29
C ARG A 850 -21.34 -11.47 -14.97
N ASP A 851 -22.03 -11.24 -13.85
CA ASP A 851 -21.36 -10.79 -12.62
C ASP A 851 -21.09 -11.88 -11.57
N ARG A 852 -21.10 -13.16 -11.96
CA ARG A 852 -20.93 -14.28 -11.01
C ARG A 852 -19.48 -14.70 -10.75
N TYR A 853 -18.49 -13.91 -11.15
CA TYR A 853 -17.07 -14.16 -10.90
C TYR A 853 -16.33 -12.92 -10.39
N PHE A 854 -16.56 -12.54 -9.13
CA PHE A 854 -15.57 -11.83 -8.32
C PHE A 854 -15.61 -12.30 -6.86
N TYR A 855 -14.43 -12.32 -6.25
CA TYR A 855 -14.02 -13.05 -5.05
C TYR A 855 -14.76 -12.74 -3.73
N GLY A 856 -14.92 -13.77 -2.89
CA GLY A 856 -14.37 -13.84 -1.52
C GLY A 856 -14.92 -12.96 -0.39
N SER A 857 -15.66 -13.61 0.53
CA SER A 857 -15.92 -13.23 1.94
C SER A 857 -16.99 -12.16 2.23
N PHE A 858 -17.78 -12.43 3.28
CA PHE A 858 -19.02 -11.80 3.75
C PHE A 858 -20.28 -12.08 2.92
N HIS A 859 -21.06 -13.07 3.37
CA HIS A 859 -22.41 -13.31 2.86
C HIS A 859 -23.39 -12.20 3.29
N ALA A 860 -23.35 -11.07 2.60
CA ALA A 860 -24.55 -10.29 2.33
C ALA A 860 -25.10 -10.78 0.98
N HIS A 861 -26.33 -11.28 0.96
CA HIS A 861 -27.01 -11.60 -0.30
C HIS A 861 -27.03 -10.34 -1.19
N PRO A 862 -26.82 -10.45 -2.52
CA PRO A 862 -26.96 -9.30 -3.41
C PRO A 862 -28.37 -8.69 -3.21
N PRO A 863 -28.51 -7.35 -3.20
CA PRO A 863 -29.79 -6.71 -2.91
C PRO A 863 -30.83 -7.24 -3.89
N THR A 864 -31.87 -7.91 -3.36
CA THR A 864 -32.99 -8.35 -4.18
C THR A 864 -33.68 -7.10 -4.70
N SER A 865 -33.84 -6.96 -6.01
CA SER A 865 -34.61 -5.85 -6.59
C SER A 865 -36.11 -5.90 -6.25
N ARG A 866 -36.56 -7.00 -5.63
CA ARG A 866 -37.89 -7.20 -5.06
C ARG A 866 -38.03 -6.52 -3.70
N VAL A 867 -39.05 -5.68 -3.55
CA VAL A 867 -39.46 -5.01 -2.29
C VAL A 867 -39.68 -6.05 -1.18
N SER A 868 -39.38 -5.72 0.08
CA SER A 868 -39.63 -6.61 1.21
C SER A 868 -41.13 -6.76 1.53
N PRO A 869 -41.60 -7.97 1.93
CA PRO A 869 -42.98 -8.20 2.35
C PRO A 869 -43.49 -7.23 3.41
N ASP A 870 -42.65 -6.90 4.39
CA ASP A 870 -43.03 -6.07 5.53
C ASP A 870 -43.44 -4.67 5.09
N TRP A 871 -42.70 -4.10 4.13
CA TRP A 871 -42.99 -2.79 3.61
C TRP A 871 -44.24 -2.77 2.73
N VAL A 872 -44.51 -3.84 1.97
CA VAL A 872 -45.80 -3.99 1.25
C VAL A 872 -46.97 -4.03 2.23
N VAL A 873 -46.85 -4.78 3.33
CA VAL A 873 -47.87 -4.82 4.39
C VAL A 873 -48.05 -3.43 5.02
N LYS A 874 -46.96 -2.71 5.33
CA LYS A 874 -47.05 -1.34 5.85
C LYS A 874 -47.70 -0.38 4.85
N LEU A 875 -47.48 -0.55 3.55
CA LEU A 875 -48.13 0.25 2.51
C LEU A 875 -49.65 0.01 2.47
N VAL A 876 -50.10 -1.24 2.61
CA VAL A 876 -51.53 -1.57 2.71
C VAL A 876 -52.15 -0.98 3.98
N LYS A 877 -51.43 -1.06 5.10
CA LYS A 877 -51.85 -0.40 6.36
C LYS A 877 -51.94 1.12 6.22
N LEU A 878 -51.04 1.72 5.45
CA LEU A 878 -51.04 3.15 5.15
C LEU A 878 -52.28 3.51 4.31
N ALA A 879 -52.56 2.77 3.24
CA ALA A 879 -53.73 2.98 2.39
C ALA A 879 -55.04 2.94 3.19
N ASP A 880 -55.16 1.98 4.11
CA ASP A 880 -56.32 1.85 5.00
C ASP A 880 -56.44 3.04 5.96
N ALA A 881 -55.31 3.48 6.54
CA ALA A 881 -55.29 4.64 7.45
C ALA A 881 -55.60 5.97 6.75
N THR A 882 -55.29 6.10 5.46
CA THR A 882 -55.54 7.30 4.64
C THR A 882 -56.81 7.18 3.78
N ASN A 883 -57.59 6.10 3.92
CA ASN A 883 -58.77 5.81 3.11
C ASN A 883 -58.51 5.90 1.59
N THR A 884 -57.36 5.40 1.15
CA THR A 884 -56.92 5.40 -0.25
C THR A 884 -57.10 4.01 -0.87
N ASP A 885 -57.46 3.96 -2.15
CA ASP A 885 -57.69 2.70 -2.87
C ASP A 885 -56.39 1.90 -3.08
N SER A 886 -56.29 0.72 -2.45
CA SER A 886 -55.17 -0.21 -2.58
C SER A 886 -55.34 -1.28 -3.64
N THR A 887 -56.43 -1.25 -4.44
CA THR A 887 -56.77 -2.29 -5.43
C THR A 887 -55.61 -2.57 -6.40
N GLY A 888 -54.95 -1.52 -6.91
CA GLY A 888 -53.82 -1.67 -7.83
C GLY A 888 -52.61 -2.43 -7.25
N ILE A 889 -52.42 -2.43 -5.93
CA ILE A 889 -51.38 -3.24 -5.27
C ILE A 889 -51.79 -4.72 -5.30
N MET A 890 -53.04 -5.01 -4.97
CA MET A 890 -53.58 -6.37 -4.92
C MET A 890 -53.56 -7.03 -6.30
N ASP A 891 -53.98 -6.31 -7.34
CA ASP A 891 -53.97 -6.79 -8.73
C ASP A 891 -52.56 -7.21 -9.17
N LYS A 892 -51.54 -6.42 -8.80
CA LYS A 892 -50.14 -6.71 -9.13
C LYS A 892 -49.59 -7.90 -8.37
N LEU A 893 -50.05 -8.14 -7.14
CA LEU A 893 -49.70 -9.33 -6.36
C LEU A 893 -50.35 -10.60 -6.95
N VAL A 894 -51.60 -10.49 -7.43
CA VAL A 894 -52.29 -11.57 -8.17
C VAL A 894 -51.55 -11.89 -9.46
N GLU A 895 -51.24 -10.87 -10.26
CA GLU A 895 -50.48 -11.01 -11.51
C GLU A 895 -49.12 -11.66 -11.28
N TYR A 896 -48.41 -11.26 -10.20
CA TYR A 896 -47.14 -11.88 -9.83
C TYR A 896 -47.30 -13.34 -9.44
N ALA A 897 -48.28 -13.67 -8.58
CA ALA A 897 -48.55 -15.04 -8.14
C ALA A 897 -48.86 -15.99 -9.31
N GLY A 898 -49.58 -15.51 -10.34
CA GLY A 898 -49.89 -16.29 -11.54
C GLY A 898 -48.70 -16.57 -12.45
N ASN A 899 -47.65 -15.74 -12.38
CA ASN A 899 -46.46 -15.80 -13.27
C ASN A 899 -45.21 -16.39 -12.60
N VAL A 900 -45.33 -16.99 -11.42
CA VAL A 900 -44.17 -17.56 -10.69
C VAL A 900 -43.58 -18.77 -11.41
N ASN A 901 -42.29 -18.70 -11.76
CA ASN A 901 -41.53 -19.80 -12.36
C ASN A 901 -41.29 -20.94 -11.36
N GLN A 902 -41.24 -22.19 -11.84
CA GLN A 902 -41.06 -23.38 -10.99
C GLN A 902 -39.73 -23.38 -10.20
N GLY A 903 -38.68 -22.77 -10.74
CA GLY A 903 -37.37 -22.66 -10.08
C GLY A 903 -37.36 -21.69 -8.90
N ASP A 904 -38.21 -20.65 -8.93
CA ASP A 904 -38.22 -19.55 -7.96
C ASP A 904 -39.40 -19.65 -6.96
N ALA A 905 -40.22 -20.69 -7.10
CA ALA A 905 -41.50 -20.80 -6.39
C ALA A 905 -41.37 -20.88 -4.86
N GLY A 906 -40.27 -21.44 -4.33
CA GLY A 906 -39.98 -21.40 -2.90
C GLY A 906 -39.87 -19.96 -2.38
N SER A 907 -38.96 -19.17 -2.96
CA SER A 907 -38.73 -17.77 -2.56
C SER A 907 -39.90 -16.83 -2.88
N SER A 908 -40.70 -17.14 -3.90
CA SER A 908 -41.82 -16.28 -4.32
C SER A 908 -43.06 -16.52 -3.46
N PHE A 909 -43.41 -17.78 -3.19
CA PHE A 909 -44.57 -18.08 -2.37
C PHE A 909 -44.24 -18.02 -0.88
N HIS A 910 -43.22 -18.75 -0.40
CA HIS A 910 -42.97 -18.90 1.04
C HIS A 910 -42.28 -17.70 1.69
N GLU A 911 -41.35 -17.06 0.99
CA GLU A 911 -40.59 -15.92 1.55
C GLU A 911 -41.20 -14.55 1.21
N PHE A 912 -42.14 -14.48 0.25
CA PHE A 912 -42.74 -13.21 -0.18
C PHE A 912 -44.28 -13.15 -0.05
N LEU A 913 -45.03 -13.97 -0.80
CA LEU A 913 -46.49 -13.88 -0.83
C LEU A 913 -47.18 -14.33 0.48
N PHE A 914 -46.71 -15.42 1.12
CA PHE A 914 -47.26 -15.88 2.40
C PHE A 914 -47.07 -14.86 3.54
N PRO A 915 -45.88 -14.24 3.73
CA PRO A 915 -45.71 -13.15 4.69
C PRO A 915 -46.64 -11.95 4.45
N ILE A 916 -46.85 -11.54 3.19
CA ILE A 916 -47.79 -10.47 2.85
C ILE A 916 -49.23 -10.85 3.23
N ALA A 917 -49.67 -12.04 2.82
CA ALA A 917 -51.01 -12.55 3.15
C ALA A 917 -51.23 -12.65 4.67
N SER A 918 -50.22 -13.12 5.40
CA SER A 918 -50.23 -13.16 6.87
C SER A 918 -50.37 -11.75 7.48
N GLY A 919 -49.58 -10.79 7.02
CA GLY A 919 -49.61 -9.41 7.51
C GLY A 919 -50.92 -8.69 7.23
N ILE A 920 -51.52 -8.90 6.05
CA ILE A 920 -52.86 -8.37 5.71
C ILE A 920 -53.93 -9.04 6.56
N SER A 921 -53.91 -10.36 6.69
CA SER A 921 -54.87 -11.12 7.51
C SER A 921 -54.85 -10.67 8.98
N SER A 922 -53.65 -10.48 9.54
CA SER A 922 -53.47 -9.96 10.90
C SER A 922 -53.97 -8.51 11.05
N HIS A 923 -53.75 -7.66 10.03
CA HIS A 923 -54.25 -6.28 10.04
C HIS A 923 -55.78 -6.22 10.01
N ILE A 924 -56.43 -7.04 9.17
CA ILE A 924 -57.90 -7.18 9.14
C ILE A 924 -58.43 -7.67 10.49
N ALA A 925 -57.79 -8.68 11.09
CA ALA A 925 -58.16 -9.19 12.41
C ALA A 925 -58.07 -8.11 13.51
N THR A 926 -57.03 -7.28 13.46
CA THR A 926 -56.77 -6.23 14.45
C THR A 926 -57.72 -5.05 14.30
N THR A 927 -57.99 -4.63 13.06
CA THR A 927 -58.85 -3.47 12.75
C THR A 927 -60.33 -3.81 12.74
N LYS A 928 -60.70 -5.08 12.59
CA LYS A 928 -62.09 -5.58 12.46
C LYS A 928 -62.86 -4.92 11.31
N ARG A 929 -62.17 -4.42 10.29
CA ARG A 929 -62.80 -3.85 9.10
C ARG A 929 -63.30 -4.94 8.13
N PRO A 930 -64.26 -4.64 7.23
CA PRO A 930 -64.64 -5.59 6.19
C PRO A 930 -63.47 -5.86 5.23
N VAL A 931 -63.42 -7.08 4.71
CA VAL A 931 -62.48 -7.52 3.67
C VAL A 931 -62.87 -6.86 2.35
N SER A 932 -61.90 -6.26 1.64
CA SER A 932 -62.19 -5.66 0.33
C SER A 932 -62.27 -6.73 -0.77
N PRO A 933 -63.03 -6.48 -1.86
CA PRO A 933 -63.07 -7.41 -3.00
C PRO A 933 -61.69 -7.73 -3.58
N ALA A 934 -60.81 -6.72 -3.66
CA ALA A 934 -59.45 -6.88 -4.17
C ALA A 934 -58.56 -7.75 -3.24
N GLU A 935 -58.75 -7.65 -1.92
CA GLU A 935 -58.07 -8.53 -0.96
C GLU A 935 -58.57 -9.97 -1.08
N GLN A 936 -59.88 -10.16 -1.24
CA GLN A 936 -60.46 -11.47 -1.45
C GLN A 936 -59.94 -12.12 -2.74
N GLU A 937 -59.87 -11.35 -3.83
CA GLU A 937 -59.31 -11.79 -5.11
C GLU A 937 -57.82 -12.13 -4.99
N PHE A 938 -57.04 -11.33 -4.25
CA PHE A 938 -55.64 -11.64 -3.94
C PHE A 938 -55.48 -12.99 -3.25
N PHE A 939 -56.18 -13.22 -2.13
CA PHE A 939 -56.07 -14.48 -1.40
C PHE A 939 -56.51 -15.68 -2.25
N MET A 940 -57.57 -15.51 -3.05
CA MET A 940 -58.03 -16.57 -3.96
C MET A 940 -57.00 -16.88 -5.05
N GLY A 941 -56.52 -15.86 -5.77
CA GLY A 941 -55.59 -16.02 -6.89
C GLY A 941 -54.23 -16.57 -6.46
N PHE A 942 -53.68 -16.08 -5.34
CA PHE A 942 -52.41 -16.59 -4.81
C PHE A 942 -52.50 -18.02 -4.29
N LEU A 943 -53.55 -18.36 -3.52
CA LEU A 943 -53.70 -19.72 -2.98
C LEU A 943 -54.00 -20.74 -4.08
N ASP A 944 -54.78 -20.38 -5.09
CA ASP A 944 -55.00 -21.23 -6.25
C ASP A 944 -53.68 -21.47 -7.00
N ALA A 945 -52.95 -20.42 -7.36
CA ALA A 945 -51.66 -20.53 -8.04
C ALA A 945 -50.64 -21.36 -7.24
N TYR A 946 -50.65 -21.23 -5.91
CA TYR A 946 -49.81 -22.02 -5.02
C TYR A 946 -50.18 -23.52 -5.04
N ILE A 947 -51.47 -23.84 -4.93
CA ILE A 947 -51.96 -25.23 -4.85
C ILE A 947 -51.90 -25.94 -6.22
N THR A 948 -52.26 -25.25 -7.30
CA THR A 948 -52.33 -25.82 -8.65
C THR A 948 -50.98 -25.77 -9.36
N GLY A 949 -50.23 -24.67 -9.21
CA GLY A 949 -48.96 -24.44 -9.88
C GLY A 949 -47.73 -24.97 -9.14
N TYR A 950 -47.62 -24.76 -7.82
CA TYR A 950 -46.45 -25.17 -7.03
C TYR A 950 -46.56 -26.56 -6.41
N ILE A 951 -47.66 -26.85 -5.70
CA ILE A 951 -47.85 -28.17 -5.07
C ILE A 951 -48.05 -29.24 -6.17
N LYS A 952 -48.90 -28.93 -7.15
CA LYS A 952 -49.28 -29.78 -8.29
C LYS A 952 -49.97 -31.09 -7.89
N ILE A 953 -50.51 -31.79 -8.88
CA ILE A 953 -51.13 -33.11 -8.70
C ILE A 953 -50.08 -34.17 -8.34
N ALA A 954 -50.46 -35.16 -7.52
CA ALA A 954 -49.60 -36.26 -7.14
C ALA A 954 -49.16 -37.09 -8.38
N PRO A 955 -47.85 -37.38 -8.56
CA PRO A 955 -47.40 -38.20 -9.69
C PRO A 955 -47.82 -39.67 -9.52
N PRO A 956 -48.19 -40.40 -10.60
CA PRO A 956 -48.62 -41.80 -10.53
C PRO A 956 -47.45 -42.76 -10.21
N PRO A 957 -47.68 -43.89 -9.53
CA PRO A 957 -46.64 -44.92 -9.31
C PRO A 957 -46.34 -45.73 -10.60
N PRO A 958 -45.06 -45.94 -10.99
CA PRO A 958 -44.73 -46.54 -12.29
C PRO A 958 -44.66 -48.08 -12.30
N ARG A 959 -44.96 -48.67 -13.48
CA ARG A 959 -45.16 -50.12 -13.71
C ARG A 959 -44.09 -50.84 -14.58
N ASP A 960 -43.17 -50.19 -15.30
CA ASP A 960 -42.16 -50.92 -16.13
C ASP A 960 -40.96 -50.06 -16.62
N TRP A 961 -39.79 -50.67 -16.88
CA TRP A 961 -38.45 -50.01 -16.99
C TRP A 961 -37.90 -49.67 -18.40
N LYS A 962 -38.69 -49.83 -19.46
CA LYS A 962 -38.19 -50.01 -20.84
C LYS A 962 -37.72 -48.76 -21.62
N GLU A 963 -37.81 -47.52 -21.11
CA GLU A 963 -37.80 -46.34 -22.00
C GLU A 963 -36.63 -45.32 -21.92
N ARG A 964 -35.63 -45.41 -21.02
CA ARG A 964 -34.87 -44.19 -20.66
C ARG A 964 -33.34 -44.29 -20.49
N THR A 965 -32.61 -44.88 -21.45
CA THR A 965 -31.15 -44.65 -21.55
C THR A 965 -30.69 -44.72 -23.00
N ASN A 966 -30.06 -43.66 -23.51
CA ASN A 966 -29.53 -43.62 -24.87
C ASN A 966 -28.00 -43.74 -24.84
N ILE A 967 -27.48 -44.93 -25.14
CA ILE A 967 -26.05 -45.16 -25.32
C ILE A 967 -25.73 -44.91 -26.80
N SER A 968 -24.94 -43.88 -27.11
CA SER A 968 -24.60 -43.51 -28.49
C SER A 968 -23.37 -44.25 -29.05
N CYS A 969 -22.52 -44.82 -28.19
CA CYS A 969 -21.30 -45.53 -28.62
C CYS A 969 -21.58 -46.95 -29.13
N THR A 970 -21.09 -47.33 -30.30
CA THR A 970 -21.37 -48.61 -30.97
C THR A 970 -20.35 -49.72 -30.71
N CYS A 971 -19.50 -49.61 -29.68
CA CYS A 971 -18.51 -50.67 -29.38
C CYS A 971 -19.14 -51.89 -28.70
N ASP A 972 -18.46 -53.05 -28.77
CA ASP A 972 -18.94 -54.32 -28.21
C ASP A 972 -19.22 -54.26 -26.70
N ASP A 973 -18.42 -53.49 -25.96
CA ASP A 973 -18.62 -53.28 -24.52
C ASP A 973 -19.96 -52.57 -24.25
N CYS A 974 -20.25 -51.51 -25.02
CA CYS A 974 -21.50 -50.75 -24.94
C CYS A 974 -22.71 -51.58 -25.39
N ASP A 975 -22.55 -52.49 -26.34
CA ASP A 975 -23.59 -53.45 -26.72
C ASP A 975 -23.92 -54.44 -25.60
N SER A 976 -22.90 -54.94 -24.87
CA SER A 976 -23.13 -55.80 -23.70
C SER A 976 -23.84 -55.07 -22.56
N LEU A 977 -23.60 -53.76 -22.43
CA LEU A 977 -24.32 -52.89 -21.51
C LEU A 977 -25.77 -52.64 -21.96
N ARG A 978 -26.01 -52.33 -23.24
CA ARG A 978 -27.38 -52.19 -23.79
C ARG A 978 -28.22 -53.43 -23.55
N ARG A 979 -27.67 -54.63 -23.80
CA ARG A 979 -28.38 -55.90 -23.54
C ARG A 979 -28.79 -56.04 -22.07
N PHE A 980 -27.91 -55.65 -21.13
CA PHE A 980 -28.26 -55.64 -19.70
C PHE A 980 -29.31 -54.60 -19.34
N ILE A 981 -29.25 -53.40 -19.93
CA ILE A 981 -30.27 -52.37 -19.72
C ILE A 981 -31.64 -52.86 -20.20
N ASN A 982 -31.69 -53.53 -21.35
CA ASN A 982 -32.91 -54.04 -21.97
C ASN A 982 -33.46 -55.34 -21.34
N ASP A 983 -32.68 -56.03 -20.52
CA ASP A 983 -33.09 -57.21 -19.77
C ASP A 983 -34.00 -56.82 -18.60
N ILE A 984 -35.26 -57.25 -18.60
CA ILE A 984 -36.25 -56.88 -17.60
C ILE A 984 -36.05 -57.56 -16.24
N ASP A 985 -35.37 -58.70 -16.20
CA ASP A 985 -35.21 -59.52 -15.00
C ASP A 985 -33.86 -59.25 -14.29
N ALA A 986 -32.85 -58.79 -15.03
CA ALA A 986 -31.53 -58.51 -14.47
C ALA A 986 -31.46 -57.15 -13.75
N THR A 987 -31.21 -57.18 -12.43
CA THR A 987 -31.06 -55.98 -11.58
C THR A 987 -29.63 -55.47 -11.43
N SER A 988 -28.64 -56.34 -11.66
CA SER A 988 -27.22 -55.99 -11.63
C SER A 988 -26.37 -56.85 -12.57
N LYS A 989 -25.26 -56.32 -13.07
CA LYS A 989 -24.29 -57.06 -13.90
C LYS A 989 -22.86 -56.58 -13.67
N ASP A 990 -21.92 -57.52 -13.67
CA ASP A 990 -20.49 -57.26 -13.50
C ASP A 990 -19.75 -57.36 -14.84
N PHE A 991 -18.96 -56.33 -15.15
CA PHE A 991 -18.16 -56.23 -16.37
C PHE A 991 -16.66 -56.29 -16.03
N ALA A 992 -16.01 -57.42 -16.27
CA ALA A 992 -14.57 -57.62 -16.03
C ALA A 992 -13.73 -57.03 -17.18
N MET A 993 -12.99 -55.95 -16.92
CA MET A 993 -12.21 -55.25 -17.96
C MET A 993 -11.17 -54.30 -17.37
N ALA A 994 -10.17 -53.88 -18.12
CA ALA A 994 -9.14 -52.92 -17.69
C ALA A 994 -9.70 -51.53 -17.36
N GLU A 995 -8.97 -50.72 -16.57
CA GLU A 995 -9.47 -49.45 -16.01
C GLU A 995 -9.98 -48.46 -17.06
N ARG A 996 -9.27 -48.30 -18.18
CA ARG A 996 -9.67 -47.40 -19.28
C ARG A 996 -11.02 -47.80 -19.88
N ARG A 997 -11.28 -49.11 -20.03
CA ARG A 997 -12.56 -49.66 -20.53
C ARG A 997 -13.67 -49.54 -19.49
N ARG A 998 -13.36 -49.71 -18.20
CA ARG A 998 -14.32 -49.44 -17.11
C ARG A 998 -14.76 -47.98 -17.10
N LYS A 999 -13.82 -47.03 -17.17
CA LYS A 999 -14.13 -45.59 -17.24
C LYS A 999 -14.98 -45.26 -18.48
N HIS A 1000 -14.70 -45.88 -19.61
CA HIS A 1000 -15.51 -45.73 -20.82
C HIS A 1000 -16.97 -46.17 -20.60
N LEU A 1001 -17.23 -47.40 -20.12
CA LEU A 1001 -18.59 -47.84 -19.81
C LEU A 1001 -19.26 -46.95 -18.75
N ASP A 1002 -18.49 -46.54 -17.74
CA ASP A 1002 -18.98 -45.69 -16.67
C ASP A 1002 -19.52 -44.34 -17.19
N GLN A 1003 -18.88 -43.77 -18.21
CA GLN A 1003 -19.26 -42.53 -18.88
C GLN A 1003 -20.50 -42.66 -19.78
N GLN A 1004 -20.79 -43.86 -20.30
CA GLN A 1004 -21.95 -44.09 -21.17
C GLN A 1004 -23.25 -44.32 -20.38
N ILE A 1005 -23.15 -44.48 -19.06
CA ILE A 1005 -24.27 -44.80 -18.18
C ILE A 1005 -24.79 -43.52 -17.53
N ASP A 1006 -26.10 -43.32 -17.61
CA ASP A 1006 -26.75 -42.24 -16.88
C ASP A 1006 -26.77 -42.54 -15.37
N LYS A 1007 -25.97 -41.79 -14.61
CA LYS A 1007 -25.86 -41.91 -13.16
C LYS A 1007 -27.15 -41.57 -12.42
N PHE A 1008 -28.15 -41.00 -13.10
CA PHE A 1008 -29.48 -40.78 -12.53
C PHE A 1008 -30.27 -42.07 -12.31
N TYR A 1009 -30.03 -43.12 -13.12
CA TYR A 1009 -30.81 -44.36 -13.08
C TYR A 1009 -30.00 -45.58 -12.67
N PHE A 1010 -28.67 -45.51 -12.74
CA PHE A 1010 -27.79 -46.64 -12.45
C PHE A 1010 -26.68 -46.27 -11.48
N VAL A 1011 -26.34 -47.21 -10.60
CA VAL A 1011 -25.18 -47.12 -9.71
C VAL A 1011 -24.09 -48.02 -10.24
N THR A 1012 -22.86 -47.49 -10.29
CA THR A 1012 -21.69 -48.26 -10.69
C THR A 1012 -20.70 -48.37 -9.55
N THR A 1013 -20.13 -49.55 -9.35
CA THR A 1013 -19.13 -49.82 -8.29
C THR A 1013 -17.99 -50.66 -8.86
N THR A 1014 -16.74 -50.27 -8.61
CA THR A 1014 -15.59 -51.09 -9.01
C THR A 1014 -15.29 -52.14 -7.94
N VAL A 1015 -15.46 -53.41 -8.28
CA VAL A 1015 -15.17 -54.55 -7.40
C VAL A 1015 -13.71 -54.96 -7.61
N LYS A 1016 -12.88 -54.73 -6.59
CA LYS A 1016 -11.43 -54.97 -6.60
C LYS A 1016 -11.05 -56.40 -6.16
N SER A 1017 -11.76 -57.42 -6.64
CA SER A 1017 -11.38 -58.83 -6.41
C SER A 1017 -10.95 -59.50 -7.72
N GLY A 1018 -9.66 -59.85 -7.83
CA GLY A 1018 -9.05 -60.43 -9.03
C GLY A 1018 -8.67 -59.41 -10.11
N THR A 1019 -7.82 -59.84 -11.06
CA THR A 1019 -7.36 -59.03 -12.21
C THR A 1019 -7.81 -59.65 -13.53
N PRO A 1020 -8.47 -58.88 -14.43
CA PRO A 1020 -8.81 -57.47 -14.30
C PRO A 1020 -10.01 -57.22 -13.36
N HIS A 1021 -10.01 -56.08 -12.62
CA HIS A 1021 -11.13 -55.69 -11.76
C HIS A 1021 -12.44 -55.52 -12.54
N LYS A 1022 -13.57 -55.66 -11.85
CA LYS A 1022 -14.91 -55.65 -12.45
C LYS A 1022 -15.64 -54.33 -12.16
N LEU A 1023 -16.37 -53.81 -13.14
CA LEU A 1023 -17.35 -52.73 -12.94
C LEU A 1023 -18.74 -53.37 -12.74
N ARG A 1024 -19.28 -53.29 -11.52
CA ARG A 1024 -20.66 -53.68 -11.22
C ARG A 1024 -21.59 -52.54 -11.58
N VAL A 1025 -22.59 -52.78 -12.42
CA VAL A 1025 -23.64 -51.81 -12.77
C VAL A 1025 -24.96 -52.32 -12.21
N GLN A 1026 -25.67 -51.49 -11.45
CA GLN A 1026 -26.96 -51.81 -10.81
C GLN A 1026 -28.04 -50.83 -11.25
N LYS A 1027 -29.25 -51.33 -11.54
CA LYS A 1027 -30.44 -50.51 -11.84
C LYS A 1027 -31.05 -49.95 -10.54
N THR A 1028 -31.49 -48.69 -10.51
CA THR A 1028 -32.06 -48.05 -9.29
C THR A 1028 -33.41 -47.37 -9.54
N ARG A 1029 -34.28 -47.31 -8.50
CA ARG A 1029 -35.60 -46.63 -8.46
C ARG A 1029 -35.54 -45.16 -7.97
N ALA A 1030 -34.37 -44.51 -8.05
CA ALA A 1030 -34.06 -43.32 -7.25
C ALA A 1030 -34.83 -42.03 -7.64
N GLN A 1031 -34.98 -41.70 -8.92
CA GLN A 1031 -35.64 -40.45 -9.34
C GLN A 1031 -37.16 -40.46 -9.10
N GLU A 1032 -37.79 -41.62 -9.17
CA GLU A 1032 -39.25 -41.77 -9.06
C GLU A 1032 -39.71 -41.69 -7.60
N VAL A 1033 -38.93 -42.29 -6.70
CA VAL A 1033 -39.06 -42.08 -5.25
C VAL A 1033 -38.76 -40.63 -4.88
N SER A 1034 -37.74 -40.01 -5.48
CA SER A 1034 -37.39 -38.60 -5.24
C SER A 1034 -38.50 -37.62 -5.66
N ASN A 1035 -39.13 -37.81 -6.83
CA ASN A 1035 -40.22 -36.95 -7.30
C ASN A 1035 -41.49 -37.09 -6.44
N TYR A 1036 -41.85 -38.31 -6.02
CA TYR A 1036 -42.99 -38.54 -5.14
C TYR A 1036 -42.73 -38.01 -3.72
N LEU A 1037 -41.53 -38.23 -3.15
CA LEU A 1037 -41.10 -37.63 -1.88
C LEU A 1037 -41.03 -36.09 -1.95
N GLY A 1038 -40.61 -35.54 -3.10
CA GLY A 1038 -40.60 -34.11 -3.36
C GLY A 1038 -42.01 -33.50 -3.38
N TRP A 1039 -43.00 -34.21 -3.95
CA TRP A 1039 -44.41 -33.82 -3.85
C TRP A 1039 -44.93 -33.89 -2.41
N ILE A 1040 -44.65 -34.96 -1.66
CA ILE A 1040 -45.05 -35.08 -0.24
C ILE A 1040 -44.53 -33.89 0.57
N LYS A 1041 -43.24 -33.54 0.41
CA LYS A 1041 -42.64 -32.37 1.09
C LYS A 1041 -43.38 -31.06 0.76
N ARG A 1042 -43.73 -30.83 -0.51
CA ARG A 1042 -44.48 -29.62 -0.92
C ARG A 1042 -45.91 -29.61 -0.38
N ALA A 1043 -46.60 -30.75 -0.40
CA ALA A 1043 -47.97 -30.88 0.11
C ALA A 1043 -48.02 -30.64 1.64
N GLN A 1044 -47.10 -31.25 2.40
CA GLN A 1044 -46.98 -31.03 3.85
C GLN A 1044 -46.61 -29.58 4.19
N ALA A 1045 -45.65 -29.00 3.48
CA ALA A 1045 -45.29 -27.59 3.67
C ALA A 1045 -46.46 -26.65 3.34
N GLY A 1046 -47.22 -26.94 2.27
CA GLY A 1046 -48.41 -26.19 1.90
C GLY A 1046 -49.51 -26.25 2.96
N GLN A 1047 -49.75 -27.43 3.53
CA GLN A 1047 -50.70 -27.61 4.63
C GLN A 1047 -50.27 -26.79 5.86
N ALA A 1048 -49.00 -26.88 6.27
CA ALA A 1048 -48.48 -26.13 7.41
C ALA A 1048 -48.51 -24.60 7.21
N GLN A 1049 -48.41 -24.10 5.98
CA GLN A 1049 -48.55 -22.67 5.67
C GLN A 1049 -50.02 -22.21 5.73
N LEU A 1050 -50.94 -23.01 5.20
CA LEU A 1050 -52.39 -22.75 5.30
C LEU A 1050 -52.88 -22.78 6.76
N ASP A 1051 -52.40 -23.72 7.56
CA ASP A 1051 -52.73 -23.80 8.99
C ASP A 1051 -52.25 -22.55 9.73
N ARG A 1052 -51.01 -22.09 9.47
CA ARG A 1052 -50.48 -20.84 10.04
C ARG A 1052 -51.29 -19.62 9.61
N LEU A 1053 -51.65 -19.52 8.33
CA LEU A 1053 -52.46 -18.41 7.82
C LEU A 1053 -53.86 -18.40 8.46
N SER A 1054 -54.43 -19.58 8.73
CA SER A 1054 -55.71 -19.75 9.42
C SER A 1054 -55.64 -19.37 10.90
N GLN A 1055 -54.47 -19.53 11.54
CA GLN A 1055 -54.26 -19.15 12.94
C GLN A 1055 -54.03 -17.64 13.15
N GLN A 1056 -53.54 -16.93 12.13
CA GLN A 1056 -53.12 -15.52 12.25
C GLN A 1056 -54.20 -14.49 11.93
N GLY A 1057 -55.36 -14.90 11.42
CA GLY A 1057 -56.48 -14.00 11.15
C GLY A 1057 -57.70 -14.73 10.60
N PRO A 1058 -58.76 -14.01 10.21
CA PRO A 1058 -60.05 -14.59 9.84
C PRO A 1058 -60.05 -15.16 8.42
N LEU A 1059 -59.20 -16.16 8.13
CA LEU A 1059 -59.06 -16.73 6.79
C LEU A 1059 -60.39 -17.30 6.26
N GLN A 1060 -61.24 -17.81 7.16
CA GLN A 1060 -62.59 -18.26 6.82
C GLN A 1060 -63.48 -17.11 6.34
N ASP A 1061 -63.39 -15.93 6.94
CA ASP A 1061 -64.17 -14.76 6.54
C ASP A 1061 -63.61 -14.15 5.25
N ILE A 1062 -62.28 -14.18 5.05
CA ILE A 1062 -61.61 -13.69 3.84
C ILE A 1062 -61.96 -14.56 2.62
N LEU A 1063 -61.93 -15.89 2.77
CA LEU A 1063 -62.20 -16.82 1.65
C LEU A 1063 -63.68 -17.14 1.46
N ALA A 1064 -64.52 -16.85 2.45
CA ALA A 1064 -65.97 -17.07 2.44
C ALA A 1064 -66.34 -18.49 1.94
N GLU A 1065 -67.19 -18.59 0.91
CA GLU A 1065 -67.67 -19.86 0.34
C GLU A 1065 -66.54 -20.75 -0.22
N ASN A 1066 -65.40 -20.16 -0.59
CA ASN A 1066 -64.26 -20.88 -1.17
C ASN A 1066 -63.33 -21.51 -0.13
N TYR A 1067 -63.49 -21.19 1.16
CA TYR A 1067 -62.62 -21.69 2.24
C TYR A 1067 -62.51 -23.22 2.24
N ASN A 1068 -63.66 -23.90 2.18
CA ASN A 1068 -63.70 -25.37 2.21
C ASN A 1068 -63.07 -26.01 0.95
N SER A 1069 -63.16 -25.34 -0.20
CA SER A 1069 -62.57 -25.81 -1.46
C SER A 1069 -61.04 -25.76 -1.44
N ILE A 1070 -60.48 -24.68 -0.87
CA ILE A 1070 -59.03 -24.45 -0.79
C ILE A 1070 -58.40 -25.33 0.30
N VAL A 1071 -58.93 -25.33 1.52
CA VAL A 1071 -58.34 -26.07 2.65
C VAL A 1071 -58.42 -27.59 2.45
N ASN A 1072 -59.50 -28.09 1.85
CA ASN A 1072 -59.68 -29.53 1.60
C ASN A 1072 -59.21 -29.97 0.21
N HIS A 1073 -58.44 -29.14 -0.49
CA HIS A 1073 -58.05 -29.41 -1.87
C HIS A 1073 -57.27 -30.73 -2.01
N ARG A 1074 -57.55 -31.49 -3.07
CA ARG A 1074 -56.98 -32.84 -3.30
C ARG A 1074 -55.44 -32.86 -3.35
N ASN A 1075 -54.81 -31.78 -3.82
CA ASN A 1075 -53.35 -31.69 -3.92
C ASN A 1075 -52.65 -31.58 -2.55
N LEU A 1076 -53.38 -31.24 -1.47
CA LEU A 1076 -52.86 -31.14 -0.11
C LEU A 1076 -52.97 -32.46 0.68
N LYS A 1077 -53.72 -33.45 0.19
CA LYS A 1077 -54.00 -34.69 0.92
C LYS A 1077 -52.91 -35.74 0.69
N VAL A 1078 -52.06 -35.96 1.70
CA VAL A 1078 -51.06 -37.04 1.70
C VAL A 1078 -51.70 -38.37 2.15
N PRO A 1079 -51.46 -39.51 1.46
CA PRO A 1079 -52.01 -40.82 1.86
C PRO A 1079 -51.47 -41.30 3.23
N GLN A 1080 -52.33 -41.84 4.09
CA GLN A 1080 -51.97 -42.27 5.46
C GLN A 1080 -51.11 -43.56 5.53
N ASN A 1081 -51.10 -44.37 4.48
CA ASN A 1081 -50.37 -45.65 4.43
C ASN A 1081 -49.32 -45.63 3.31
N LEU A 1082 -48.08 -45.24 3.62
CA LEU A 1082 -46.95 -45.33 2.70
C LEU A 1082 -46.33 -46.75 2.73
N PRO A 1083 -45.91 -47.32 1.59
CA PRO A 1083 -45.21 -48.61 1.55
C PRO A 1083 -43.94 -48.64 2.44
N PRO A 1084 -43.61 -49.76 3.12
CA PRO A 1084 -42.45 -49.87 4.02
C PRO A 1084 -41.10 -49.47 3.39
N SER A 1085 -40.94 -49.68 2.08
CA SER A 1085 -39.74 -49.33 1.31
C SER A 1085 -39.53 -47.81 1.12
N LEU A 1086 -40.56 -46.99 1.30
CA LEU A 1086 -40.49 -45.52 1.29
C LEU A 1086 -40.24 -44.93 2.69
N LEU A 1087 -40.58 -45.69 3.74
CA LEU A 1087 -40.34 -45.32 5.14
C LEU A 1087 -38.84 -45.44 5.54
N SER A 1088 -38.08 -46.37 4.95
CA SER A 1088 -36.64 -46.50 5.26
C SER A 1088 -35.79 -45.36 4.65
N LEU A 1089 -36.13 -44.91 3.43
CA LEU A 1089 -35.45 -43.81 2.74
C LEU A 1089 -35.75 -42.43 3.34
N THR A 1090 -36.87 -42.28 4.05
CA THR A 1090 -37.22 -41.06 4.79
C THR A 1090 -36.47 -40.99 6.13
N GLN A 1091 -36.24 -42.12 6.81
CA GLN A 1091 -35.47 -42.17 8.07
C GLN A 1091 -33.97 -41.94 7.89
N GLU A 1092 -33.33 -42.48 6.84
CA GLU A 1092 -31.88 -42.25 6.61
C GLU A 1092 -31.56 -40.79 6.21
N ASN A 1093 -32.46 -40.12 5.48
CA ASN A 1093 -32.26 -38.72 5.03
C ASN A 1093 -32.59 -37.65 6.10
N LEU A 1094 -33.28 -38.01 7.17
CA LEU A 1094 -33.51 -37.11 8.32
C LEU A 1094 -32.27 -36.98 9.22
N SER A 1095 -31.29 -37.89 9.12
CA SER A 1095 -30.08 -37.91 9.95
C SER A 1095 -28.80 -37.37 9.28
N LYS A 1096 -28.83 -37.12 7.96
CA LYS A 1096 -27.71 -36.53 7.21
C LYS A 1096 -28.25 -35.53 6.18
N GLY A 1097 -28.14 -34.23 6.47
CA GLY A 1097 -28.43 -33.14 5.54
C GLY A 1097 -27.42 -33.03 4.39
N ARG A 1098 -27.32 -34.06 3.53
CA ARG A 1098 -26.54 -34.03 2.29
C ARG A 1098 -27.38 -34.55 1.14
N SER A 1099 -27.65 -33.67 0.18
CA SER A 1099 -28.12 -34.02 -1.15
C SER A 1099 -27.09 -34.95 -1.80
N THR A 1100 -27.43 -36.22 -2.01
CA THR A 1100 -26.61 -37.19 -2.74
C THR A 1100 -26.99 -37.26 -4.23
N VAL A 1101 -27.43 -36.15 -4.82
CA VAL A 1101 -27.48 -35.99 -6.28
C VAL A 1101 -26.24 -35.19 -6.70
N PRO A 1102 -25.31 -35.76 -7.48
CA PRO A 1102 -24.16 -35.01 -8.00
C PRO A 1102 -24.65 -33.87 -8.90
N GLN A 1103 -24.36 -32.62 -8.53
CA GLN A 1103 -24.47 -31.49 -9.45
C GLN A 1103 -23.58 -31.75 -10.67
N LYS A 1104 -24.15 -31.60 -11.88
CA LYS A 1104 -23.41 -31.57 -13.14
C LYS A 1104 -22.27 -30.55 -13.02
N ARG A 1105 -21.02 -31.00 -13.14
CA ARG A 1105 -19.89 -30.10 -13.42
C ARG A 1105 -20.14 -29.43 -14.77
N GLY A 1106 -20.18 -28.10 -14.78
CA GLY A 1106 -20.15 -27.31 -16.01
C GLY A 1106 -18.86 -27.61 -16.78
N TYR A 1107 -19.01 -27.77 -18.09
CA TYR A 1107 -17.90 -27.82 -19.04
C TYR A 1107 -17.11 -26.52 -18.93
N ARG A 1108 -15.79 -26.59 -18.66
CA ARG A 1108 -14.85 -25.51 -18.98
C ARG A 1108 -14.61 -25.56 -20.49
N GLY A 1109 -15.14 -24.57 -21.19
CA GLY A 1109 -14.69 -24.13 -22.51
C GLY A 1109 -14.17 -22.73 -22.36
#